data_AF-A0A0Q4DKD7-F1
#
_entry.id   AF-A0A0Q4DKD7-F1
#
_cell.length_a   1.000
_cell.length_b   1.000
_cell.length_c   1.000
_cell.angle_alpha   90.00
_cell.angle_beta   90.00
_cell.angle_gamma   90.00
#
_symmetry.space_group_name_H-M   'P 1'
#
loop_
_entity.id
_entity.type
_entity.pdbx_description
1 polymer ?
#
loop_
_entity_poly.entity_id
_entity_poly.type
_entity_poly.pdbx_seq_one_letter_code
_entity_poly.pdbx_strand_id
1 'polypeptide(L)'
;MKRVGQRVAAALGLAVGILLTVVAPAAAAVPADDGVWFGAELNWGDDGPDGYRGRLGEQPAMYSVRLSYPLDDRALAEWQRAATQVAGQGAALVLTLEPSVALDRLTDADAAELNSRLEDYRSRDDAVQLVRFAPEMNGSWVSWGQQPTAYVRAFERVAEKIHAGSSQAETVWSPSYAAGYPFERADGRLDSLTAGDRVTLDTDGDGLLTESDDPYGPYFPDPDAVDRVGLSIYYFGKGESAAAAGRDVPLETNSAPEDGEVAARLNERWGYTTGQGSSFYDRFAVGENKPMLLDTGALYDFSREGDTELAVKQGWWRQVLAELPDHPLLTGVTWLEVVRAEAEAGGQVVDWRATARGELAGSLRADLDGTGLISWGPVTTVITSEQASAATVQVRQGGAEPNDEMNWITGSAAVLAVAFLASGIVGRALPKWRYDDSSASRDLRIDMVRGFIIVVVVVTHIEVTSPFAYASLKAVGAITGAELFVLLSGIVLGMVFPAAIKRGGEWAAALAAWGRARKQYLVALAVILTIFALGFIPFVDTTAISTFTDRGTGEGGTGDSGRVYDLYPNAERLLDYPPPWYAVRQFLLLEMGPWPFNIMGLFVVLSLAYPALMWLIKRGMWWLVLALSWGVYATHYLAPGALSLPSQFDAVFPLALWQVLFTHGLVIGYYRRQIIRALTTVPGKIGIGVFVVGYAGFLVYLWAGQTYGFTPVPFPADLYGSLYESGYQRIFLEWGRLLDLPLVIVCSYAVLTVAWKPLFRSMGWLWIPLGQASLYVFIVHVFFVLAVANIPGLDRGSLWQGTLIHSVVIGLILFMVRKRFLFSVIPR
;
A
#
# COMPACT_ATOMS: atom_id res chain seq x y z
N MET A 1 -36.19 29.17 52.74
CA MET A 1 -36.32 28.53 51.40
C MET A 1 -36.61 29.56 50.29
N LYS A 2 -35.82 30.64 50.15
CA LYS A 2 -35.97 31.62 49.06
C LYS A 2 -34.66 32.13 48.43
N ARG A 3 -33.50 31.60 48.87
CA ARG A 3 -32.17 32.02 48.36
C ARG A 3 -31.36 30.91 47.67
N VAL A 4 -31.90 29.69 47.57
CA VAL A 4 -31.27 28.59 46.82
C VAL A 4 -31.88 28.46 45.40
N GLY A 5 -33.14 28.84 45.20
CA GLY A 5 -33.80 28.77 43.88
C GLY A 5 -33.30 29.76 42.83
N GLN A 6 -32.78 30.93 43.23
CA GLN A 6 -32.30 31.94 42.27
C GLN A 6 -30.91 31.65 41.70
N ARG A 7 -30.07 30.85 42.39
CA ARG A 7 -28.74 30.48 41.88
C ARG A 7 -28.77 29.27 40.94
N VAL A 8 -29.80 28.42 41.04
CA VAL A 8 -30.02 27.30 40.10
C VAL A 8 -30.66 27.79 38.80
N ALA A 9 -31.55 28.79 38.86
CA ALA A 9 -32.17 29.38 37.65
C ALA A 9 -31.17 30.19 36.79
N ALA A 10 -30.20 30.89 37.39
CA ALA A 10 -29.18 31.61 36.64
C ALA A 10 -28.12 30.68 36.00
N ALA A 11 -27.81 29.54 36.64
CA ALA A 11 -26.89 28.55 36.10
C ALA A 11 -27.51 27.72 34.97
N LEU A 12 -28.81 27.40 35.04
CA LEU A 12 -29.52 26.74 33.94
C LEU A 12 -29.82 27.68 32.76
N GLY A 13 -30.00 28.99 33.00
CA GLY A 13 -30.14 29.97 31.91
C GLY A 13 -28.86 30.17 31.09
N LEU A 14 -27.68 30.03 31.72
CA LEU A 14 -26.39 30.09 31.02
C LEU A 14 -26.08 28.79 30.26
N ALA A 15 -26.53 27.63 30.77
CA ALA A 15 -26.32 26.34 30.12
C ALA A 15 -27.24 26.10 28.92
N VAL A 16 -28.42 26.74 28.87
CA VAL A 16 -29.36 26.64 27.73
C VAL A 16 -29.13 27.72 26.67
N GLY A 17 -28.48 28.84 27.02
CA GLY A 17 -28.04 29.87 26.06
C GLY A 17 -26.79 29.50 25.25
N ILE A 18 -26.03 28.49 25.68
CA ILE A 18 -24.83 27.98 24.98
C ILE A 18 -25.18 26.86 23.98
N LEU A 19 -26.44 26.38 23.96
CA LEU A 19 -26.88 25.25 23.14
C LEU A 19 -27.74 25.63 21.92
N LEU A 20 -27.90 26.92 21.61
CA LEU A 20 -28.70 27.40 20.47
C LEU A 20 -28.08 28.59 19.71
N THR A 21 -26.76 28.77 19.77
CA THR A 21 -26.08 29.51 18.69
C THR A 21 -26.01 28.59 17.49
N VAL A 22 -26.95 28.76 16.56
CA VAL A 22 -26.75 28.39 15.16
C VAL A 22 -25.52 29.16 14.70
N VAL A 23 -24.38 28.51 14.79
CA VAL A 23 -23.18 28.90 14.06
C VAL A 23 -23.58 28.75 12.61
N ALA A 24 -23.87 29.87 11.94
CA ALA A 24 -23.78 29.92 10.49
C ALA A 24 -22.41 29.34 10.13
N PRO A 25 -22.29 28.46 9.12
CA PRO A 25 -21.00 27.92 8.75
C PRO A 25 -20.08 29.11 8.48
N ALA A 26 -19.12 29.31 9.39
CA ALA A 26 -18.02 30.20 9.12
C ALA A 26 -17.34 29.58 7.91
N ALA A 27 -17.28 30.34 6.81
CA ALA A 27 -16.51 30.00 5.64
C ALA A 27 -15.17 29.42 6.11
N ALA A 28 -14.87 28.20 5.67
CA ALA A 28 -13.59 27.57 5.95
C ALA A 28 -12.51 28.51 5.42
N ALA A 29 -11.89 29.27 6.32
CA ALA A 29 -10.66 29.96 6.02
C ALA A 29 -9.62 28.87 5.75
N VAL A 30 -9.12 28.83 4.52
CA VAL A 30 -8.01 27.99 4.10
C VAL A 30 -6.85 28.20 5.10
N PRO A 31 -6.28 27.15 5.72
CA PRO A 31 -5.15 27.30 6.61
C PRO A 31 -3.96 27.86 5.83
N ALA A 32 -3.43 29.00 6.26
CA ALA A 32 -2.27 29.66 5.64
C ALA A 32 -0.91 29.02 6.02
N ASP A 33 -0.88 27.73 6.37
CA ASP A 33 0.31 27.04 6.91
C ASP A 33 0.93 25.97 5.97
N ASP A 34 0.32 25.69 4.80
CA ASP A 34 0.88 24.77 3.80
C ASP A 34 1.29 25.58 2.54
N GLY A 35 2.60 25.64 2.24
CA GLY A 35 3.14 26.45 1.13
C GLY A 35 2.55 26.11 -0.27
N VAL A 36 2.97 26.87 -1.29
CA VAL A 36 2.44 26.76 -2.66
C VAL A 36 2.84 25.43 -3.30
N TRP A 37 1.85 24.65 -3.76
CA TRP A 37 2.11 23.40 -4.46
C TRP A 37 2.66 23.67 -5.86
N PHE A 38 3.81 23.10 -6.16
CA PHE A 38 4.38 23.14 -7.52
C PHE A 38 4.29 21.76 -8.17
N GLY A 39 3.92 21.74 -9.45
CA GLY A 39 3.72 20.51 -10.19
C GLY A 39 3.86 20.65 -11.70
N ALA A 40 3.85 19.51 -12.37
CA ALA A 40 4.00 19.43 -13.82
C ALA A 40 2.78 18.82 -14.49
N GLU A 41 2.40 19.39 -15.63
CA GLU A 41 1.55 18.73 -16.61
C GLU A 41 2.42 17.98 -17.61
N LEU A 42 2.51 16.66 -17.42
CA LEU A 42 3.39 15.79 -18.18
C LEU A 42 2.71 15.29 -19.46
N ASN A 43 3.53 14.96 -20.45
CA ASN A 43 3.11 14.03 -21.50
C ASN A 43 3.26 12.59 -20.98
N TRP A 44 2.19 12.04 -20.43
CA TRP A 44 2.14 10.71 -19.82
C TRP A 44 2.46 9.54 -20.76
N GLY A 45 2.51 9.78 -22.08
CA GLY A 45 2.97 8.80 -23.07
C GLY A 45 4.49 8.68 -23.14
N ASP A 46 5.21 9.78 -22.90
CA ASP A 46 6.66 9.88 -23.08
C ASP A 46 7.43 10.09 -21.76
N ASP A 47 6.74 10.45 -20.68
CA ASP A 47 7.32 10.76 -19.38
C ASP A 47 6.40 10.34 -18.22
N GLY A 48 6.92 10.39 -16.99
CA GLY A 48 6.13 10.11 -15.78
C GLY A 48 6.74 10.76 -14.54
N PRO A 49 6.07 10.66 -13.38
CA PRO A 49 6.50 11.29 -12.13
C PRO A 49 7.97 11.00 -11.76
N ASP A 50 8.44 9.76 -11.93
CA ASP A 50 9.83 9.38 -11.63
C ASP A 50 10.83 10.04 -12.58
N GLY A 51 10.47 10.14 -13.86
CA GLY A 51 11.29 10.80 -14.88
C GLY A 51 11.43 12.28 -14.58
N TYR A 52 10.33 12.95 -14.24
CA TYR A 52 10.31 14.36 -13.85
C TYR A 52 11.12 14.61 -12.57
N ARG A 53 10.87 13.84 -11.50
CA ARG A 53 11.61 13.90 -10.24
C ARG A 53 13.12 13.72 -10.46
N GLY A 54 13.50 12.75 -11.31
CA GLY A 54 14.90 12.50 -11.64
C GLY A 54 15.59 13.69 -12.33
N ARG A 55 14.86 14.47 -13.14
CA ARG A 55 15.41 15.67 -13.81
C ARG A 55 15.43 16.88 -12.89
N LEU A 56 14.34 17.14 -12.16
CA LEU A 56 14.24 18.29 -11.24
C LEU A 56 15.14 18.12 -10.01
N GLY A 57 15.37 16.88 -9.58
CA GLY A 57 16.13 16.56 -8.37
C GLY A 57 15.32 16.65 -7.08
N GLU A 58 14.01 16.88 -7.19
CA GLU A 58 13.07 16.99 -6.06
C GLU A 58 11.71 16.40 -6.41
N GLN A 59 10.94 16.07 -5.39
CA GLN A 59 9.60 15.52 -5.55
C GLN A 59 8.52 16.63 -5.58
N PRO A 60 7.80 16.81 -6.70
CA PRO A 60 6.68 17.74 -6.79
C PRO A 60 5.54 17.38 -5.84
N ALA A 61 4.77 18.39 -5.44
CA ALA A 61 3.56 18.22 -4.64
C ALA A 61 2.37 17.75 -5.48
N MET A 62 2.37 18.01 -6.80
CA MET A 62 1.27 17.63 -7.67
C MET A 62 1.69 17.31 -9.11
N TYR A 63 0.85 16.59 -9.82
CA TYR A 63 0.97 16.30 -11.25
C TYR A 63 -0.38 16.45 -11.95
N SER A 64 -0.38 16.93 -13.19
CA SER A 64 -1.58 17.06 -14.02
C SER A 64 -1.61 16.01 -15.13
N VAL A 65 -2.79 15.41 -15.36
CA VAL A 65 -3.09 14.49 -16.47
C VAL A 65 -4.32 14.99 -17.21
N ARG A 66 -4.32 14.86 -18.55
CA ARG A 66 -5.45 15.16 -19.42
C ARG A 66 -6.15 13.88 -19.85
N LEU A 67 -7.46 13.86 -19.73
CA LEU A 67 -8.30 12.69 -20.02
C LEU A 67 -9.49 13.10 -20.87
N SER A 68 -9.84 12.29 -21.85
CA SER A 68 -11.10 12.42 -22.58
C SER A 68 -12.28 12.23 -21.63
N TYR A 69 -13.34 13.02 -21.79
CA TYR A 69 -14.58 12.90 -21.04
C TYR A 69 -15.81 12.89 -21.98
N PRO A 70 -16.77 11.95 -21.84
CA PRO A 70 -16.86 10.86 -20.86
C PRO A 70 -15.69 9.87 -20.91
N LEU A 71 -15.48 9.16 -19.80
CA LEU A 71 -14.35 8.25 -19.63
C LEU A 71 -14.52 7.03 -20.53
N ASP A 72 -13.61 6.85 -21.48
CA ASP A 72 -13.50 5.61 -22.26
C ASP A 72 -12.44 4.66 -21.66
N ASP A 73 -12.32 3.45 -22.20
CA ASP A 73 -11.36 2.45 -21.71
C ASP A 73 -9.91 2.96 -21.70
N ARG A 74 -9.57 3.86 -22.63
CA ARG A 74 -8.23 4.46 -22.71
C ARG A 74 -8.03 5.48 -21.59
N ALA A 75 -8.99 6.37 -21.38
CA ALA A 75 -8.95 7.36 -20.31
C ALA A 75 -8.90 6.68 -18.93
N LEU A 76 -9.65 5.60 -18.74
CA LEU A 76 -9.60 4.80 -17.50
C LEU A 76 -8.21 4.18 -17.27
N ALA A 77 -7.61 3.58 -18.30
CA ALA A 77 -6.27 3.01 -18.19
C ALA A 77 -5.18 4.08 -17.96
N GLU A 78 -5.34 5.26 -18.53
CA GLU A 78 -4.43 6.40 -18.35
C GLU A 78 -4.55 6.98 -16.94
N TRP A 79 -5.76 7.18 -16.45
CA TRP A 79 -6.02 7.62 -15.08
C TRP A 79 -5.49 6.61 -14.06
N GLN A 80 -5.76 5.31 -14.22
CA GLN A 80 -5.22 4.28 -13.31
C GLN A 80 -3.69 4.36 -13.23
N ARG A 81 -3.02 4.44 -14.38
CA ARG A 81 -1.55 4.55 -14.43
C ARG A 81 -1.03 5.84 -13.79
N ALA A 82 -1.75 6.95 -13.96
CA ALA A 82 -1.39 8.23 -13.35
C ALA A 82 -1.57 8.20 -11.83
N ALA A 83 -2.76 7.77 -11.36
CA ALA A 83 -3.10 7.67 -9.95
C ALA A 83 -2.10 6.80 -9.18
N THR A 84 -1.75 5.61 -9.69
CA THR A 84 -0.78 4.72 -9.04
C THR A 84 0.62 5.34 -8.95
N GLN A 85 1.10 5.99 -10.03
CA GLN A 85 2.44 6.60 -10.03
C GLN A 85 2.52 7.83 -9.12
N VAL A 86 1.47 8.65 -9.10
CA VAL A 86 1.38 9.86 -8.27
C VAL A 86 1.23 9.49 -6.79
N ALA A 87 0.40 8.49 -6.47
CA ALA A 87 0.29 7.96 -5.11
C ALA A 87 1.60 7.34 -4.61
N GLY A 88 2.36 6.67 -5.49
CA GLY A 88 3.69 6.15 -5.17
C GLY A 88 4.71 7.22 -4.76
N GLN A 89 4.49 8.47 -5.15
CA GLN A 89 5.26 9.62 -4.65
C GLN A 89 4.54 10.32 -3.49
N GLY A 90 3.24 10.15 -3.29
CA GLY A 90 2.48 10.91 -2.31
C GLY A 90 2.21 12.34 -2.78
N ALA A 91 2.00 12.52 -4.08
CA ALA A 91 1.60 13.79 -4.68
C ALA A 91 0.08 13.85 -4.91
N ALA A 92 -0.46 15.04 -5.16
CA ALA A 92 -1.84 15.24 -5.60
C ALA A 92 -1.96 15.09 -7.13
N LEU A 93 -3.12 14.64 -7.61
CA LEU A 93 -3.39 14.48 -9.04
C LEU A 93 -4.41 15.51 -9.53
N VAL A 94 -4.02 16.37 -10.46
CA VAL A 94 -4.93 17.27 -11.18
C VAL A 94 -5.47 16.54 -12.40
N LEU A 95 -6.76 16.21 -12.37
CA LEU A 95 -7.49 15.53 -13.43
C LEU A 95 -8.13 16.56 -14.35
N THR A 96 -7.52 16.77 -15.52
CA THR A 96 -8.07 17.64 -16.54
C THR A 96 -9.00 16.84 -17.45
N LEU A 97 -10.30 17.13 -17.36
CA LEU A 97 -11.32 16.44 -18.15
C LEU A 97 -11.63 17.25 -19.41
N GLU A 98 -11.42 16.63 -20.57
CA GLU A 98 -11.59 17.24 -21.89
C GLU A 98 -12.81 16.65 -22.60
N PRO A 99 -13.94 17.37 -22.69
CA PRO A 99 -15.12 16.90 -23.40
C PRO A 99 -14.84 16.48 -24.86
N SER A 100 -15.04 15.19 -25.13
CA SER A 100 -14.95 14.60 -26.48
C SER A 100 -16.31 14.56 -27.20
N VAL A 101 -17.37 14.93 -26.49
CA VAL A 101 -18.74 15.05 -27.00
C VAL A 101 -19.31 16.44 -26.66
N ALA A 102 -20.38 16.84 -27.35
CA ALA A 102 -21.10 18.06 -27.00
C ALA A 102 -21.57 18.05 -25.54
N LEU A 103 -21.47 19.21 -24.88
CA LEU A 103 -21.73 19.37 -23.44
C LEU A 103 -23.15 18.95 -23.03
N ASP A 104 -24.13 19.13 -23.92
CA ASP A 104 -25.53 18.74 -23.69
C ASP A 104 -25.77 17.23 -23.72
N ARG A 105 -24.80 16.44 -24.21
CA ARG A 105 -24.84 14.96 -24.21
C ARG A 105 -24.23 14.34 -22.96
N LEU A 106 -23.58 15.13 -22.09
CA LEU A 106 -23.03 14.65 -20.83
C LEU A 106 -24.15 14.37 -19.82
N THR A 107 -24.19 13.17 -19.28
CA THR A 107 -25.29 12.64 -18.46
C THR A 107 -24.91 12.50 -16.98
N ASP A 108 -25.90 12.34 -16.11
CA ASP A 108 -25.68 12.05 -14.70
C ASP A 108 -24.96 10.71 -14.49
N ALA A 109 -25.09 9.77 -15.44
CA ALA A 109 -24.39 8.49 -15.38
C ALA A 109 -22.89 8.66 -15.60
N ASP A 110 -22.48 9.54 -16.52
CA ASP A 110 -21.07 9.86 -16.78
C ASP A 110 -20.42 10.52 -15.54
N ALA A 111 -21.15 11.40 -14.86
CA ALA A 111 -20.71 12.05 -13.63
C ALA A 111 -20.66 11.07 -12.43
N ALA A 112 -21.62 10.14 -12.34
CA ALA A 112 -21.62 9.10 -11.32
C ALA A 112 -20.48 8.10 -11.51
N GLU A 113 -20.16 7.72 -12.75
CA GLU A 113 -19.01 6.87 -13.07
C GLU A 113 -17.70 7.56 -12.66
N LEU A 114 -17.53 8.85 -13.01
CA LEU A 114 -16.38 9.64 -12.57
C LEU A 114 -16.22 9.62 -11.04
N ASN A 115 -17.28 9.92 -10.28
CA ASN A 115 -17.19 9.94 -8.82
C ASN A 115 -16.90 8.55 -8.23
N SER A 116 -17.50 7.48 -8.78
CA SER A 116 -17.20 6.11 -8.33
C SER A 116 -15.71 5.77 -8.49
N ARG A 117 -15.05 6.25 -9.55
CA ARG A 117 -13.61 6.07 -9.74
C ARG A 117 -12.79 6.94 -8.79
N LEU A 118 -13.20 8.19 -8.55
CA LEU A 118 -12.56 9.06 -7.56
C LEU A 118 -12.56 8.42 -6.17
N GLU A 119 -13.70 7.87 -5.75
CA GLU A 119 -13.85 7.14 -4.48
C GLU A 119 -12.97 5.89 -4.40
N ASP A 120 -12.90 5.12 -5.49
CA ASP A 120 -12.06 3.93 -5.57
C ASP A 120 -10.57 4.27 -5.36
N TYR A 121 -10.03 5.25 -6.09
CA TYR A 121 -8.65 5.71 -5.89
C TYR A 121 -8.40 6.34 -4.52
N ARG A 122 -9.36 7.12 -3.99
CA ARG A 122 -9.27 7.66 -2.63
C ARG A 122 -9.16 6.56 -1.59
N SER A 123 -9.98 5.52 -1.69
CA SER A 123 -10.02 4.42 -0.74
C SER A 123 -8.80 3.49 -0.80
N ARG A 124 -8.27 3.27 -2.02
CA ARG A 124 -7.12 2.39 -2.24
C ARG A 124 -5.79 3.08 -1.92
N ASP A 125 -5.62 4.32 -2.38
CA ASP A 125 -4.32 4.96 -2.49
C ASP A 125 -4.20 6.25 -1.65
N ASP A 126 -5.23 6.60 -0.85
CA ASP A 126 -5.32 7.89 -0.13
C ASP A 126 -5.15 9.10 -1.08
N ALA A 127 -5.48 8.93 -2.36
CA ALA A 127 -5.21 9.90 -3.40
C ALA A 127 -5.99 11.21 -3.17
N VAL A 128 -5.29 12.35 -3.27
CA VAL A 128 -5.89 13.70 -3.34
C VAL A 128 -6.03 14.07 -4.81
N GLN A 129 -7.23 14.45 -5.24
CA GLN A 129 -7.57 14.64 -6.65
C GLN A 129 -8.29 15.98 -6.85
N LEU A 130 -7.79 16.79 -7.79
CA LEU A 130 -8.37 18.06 -8.20
C LEU A 130 -8.97 17.90 -9.60
N VAL A 131 -10.29 18.03 -9.75
CA VAL A 131 -11.02 17.78 -11.00
C VAL A 131 -11.21 19.10 -11.76
N ARG A 132 -10.34 19.33 -12.74
CA ARG A 132 -10.41 20.48 -13.65
C ARG A 132 -11.26 20.12 -14.87
N PHE A 133 -12.55 20.45 -14.81
CA PHE A 133 -13.51 20.13 -15.87
C PHE A 133 -13.51 21.19 -16.98
N ALA A 134 -13.25 20.75 -18.22
CA ALA A 134 -13.38 21.52 -19.44
C ALA A 134 -12.73 22.93 -19.35
N PRO A 135 -11.43 23.02 -19.04
CA PRO A 135 -10.74 24.31 -18.86
C PRO A 135 -10.72 25.13 -20.15
N GLU A 136 -10.39 26.42 -20.04
CA GLU A 136 -10.28 27.36 -21.17
C GLU A 136 -11.58 27.52 -21.97
N MET A 137 -12.72 27.31 -21.31
CA MET A 137 -14.07 27.36 -21.89
C MET A 137 -14.45 28.73 -22.48
N ASN A 138 -13.77 29.80 -22.10
CA ASN A 138 -13.96 31.14 -22.67
C ASN A 138 -13.18 31.34 -23.99
N GLY A 139 -12.27 30.43 -24.34
CA GLY A 139 -11.52 30.44 -25.60
C GLY A 139 -12.26 29.80 -26.78
N SER A 140 -11.80 30.09 -27.99
CA SER A 140 -12.43 29.59 -29.24
C SER A 140 -11.78 28.33 -29.82
N TRP A 141 -10.68 27.83 -29.25
CA TRP A 141 -9.85 26.73 -29.79
C TRP A 141 -10.19 25.32 -29.26
N VAL A 142 -10.96 25.20 -28.18
CA VAL A 142 -11.41 23.93 -27.60
C VAL A 142 -12.84 23.60 -28.00
N SER A 143 -13.24 22.33 -28.14
CA SER A 143 -14.59 21.96 -28.65
C SER A 143 -15.77 22.44 -27.78
N TRP A 144 -15.53 22.59 -26.49
CA TRP A 144 -16.49 23.07 -25.48
C TRP A 144 -16.48 24.59 -25.29
N GLY A 145 -15.59 25.30 -25.97
CA GLY A 145 -15.38 26.73 -25.80
C GLY A 145 -16.54 27.58 -26.32
N GLN A 146 -16.71 28.77 -25.74
CA GLN A 146 -17.73 29.77 -26.09
C GLN A 146 -19.18 29.30 -25.96
N GLN A 147 -19.47 28.43 -24.99
CA GLN A 147 -20.80 27.88 -24.74
C GLN A 147 -21.22 28.06 -23.27
N PRO A 148 -21.44 29.30 -22.78
CA PRO A 148 -21.61 29.59 -21.35
C PRO A 148 -22.75 28.79 -20.71
N THR A 149 -23.93 28.77 -21.34
CA THR A 149 -25.12 28.09 -20.77
C THR A 149 -24.94 26.58 -20.67
N ALA A 150 -24.33 25.97 -21.70
CA ALA A 150 -24.09 24.53 -21.71
C ALA A 150 -22.93 24.14 -20.80
N TYR A 151 -21.90 24.98 -20.71
CA TYR A 151 -20.74 24.81 -19.85
C TYR A 151 -21.14 24.80 -18.37
N VAL A 152 -21.82 25.85 -17.90
CA VAL A 152 -22.25 25.98 -16.50
C VAL A 152 -23.07 24.75 -16.08
N ARG A 153 -24.05 24.36 -16.91
CA ARG A 153 -24.88 23.18 -16.65
C ARG A 153 -24.06 21.88 -16.54
N ALA A 154 -23.09 21.70 -17.43
CA ALA A 154 -22.26 20.49 -17.43
C ALA A 154 -21.30 20.46 -16.23
N PHE A 155 -20.72 21.60 -15.87
CA PHE A 155 -19.86 21.75 -14.70
C PHE A 155 -20.64 21.44 -13.41
N GLU A 156 -21.80 22.06 -13.22
CA GLU A 156 -22.66 21.85 -12.04
C GLU A 156 -23.10 20.38 -11.91
N ARG A 157 -23.41 19.72 -13.03
CA ARG A 157 -23.74 18.28 -13.03
C ARG A 157 -22.58 17.42 -12.53
N VAL A 158 -21.36 17.71 -12.94
CA VAL A 158 -20.16 16.99 -12.48
C VAL A 158 -19.91 17.26 -11.00
N ALA A 159 -19.94 18.54 -10.60
CA ALA A 159 -19.77 18.96 -9.21
C ALA A 159 -20.78 18.32 -8.26
N GLU A 160 -22.08 18.31 -8.63
CA GLU A 160 -23.15 17.71 -7.83
C GLU A 160 -22.84 16.24 -7.47
N LYS A 161 -22.35 15.44 -8.43
CA LYS A 161 -22.04 14.02 -8.17
C LYS A 161 -20.77 13.83 -7.35
N ILE A 162 -19.78 14.70 -7.51
CA ILE A 162 -18.55 14.66 -6.71
C ILE A 162 -18.86 15.04 -5.26
N HIS A 163 -19.57 16.15 -5.04
CA HIS A 163 -19.91 16.65 -3.70
C HIS A 163 -20.91 15.76 -2.95
N ALA A 164 -21.79 15.05 -3.66
CA ALA A 164 -22.68 14.07 -3.05
C ALA A 164 -21.96 12.76 -2.64
N GLY A 165 -20.75 12.52 -3.15
CA GLY A 165 -19.94 11.33 -2.90
C GLY A 165 -19.04 11.42 -1.67
N SER A 166 -18.22 10.39 -1.47
CA SER A 166 -17.18 10.34 -0.43
C SER A 166 -15.76 10.51 -0.97
N SER A 167 -15.59 10.93 -2.22
CA SER A 167 -14.28 11.04 -2.88
C SER A 167 -13.37 12.10 -2.26
N GLN A 168 -13.94 13.14 -1.63
CA GLN A 168 -13.21 14.33 -1.18
C GLN A 168 -12.43 15.04 -2.30
N ALA A 169 -12.78 14.77 -3.56
CA ALA A 169 -12.16 15.43 -4.69
C ALA A 169 -12.68 16.88 -4.78
N GLU A 170 -11.81 17.79 -5.20
CA GLU A 170 -12.14 19.21 -5.33
C GLU A 170 -12.31 19.57 -6.79
N THR A 171 -13.40 20.25 -7.13
CA THR A 171 -13.67 20.77 -8.47
C THR A 171 -12.90 22.07 -8.75
N VAL A 172 -12.39 22.21 -9.98
CA VAL A 172 -11.58 23.37 -10.40
C VAL A 172 -12.18 24.01 -11.64
N TRP A 173 -12.62 25.27 -11.51
CA TRP A 173 -13.08 26.11 -12.62
C TRP A 173 -11.93 26.96 -13.16
N SER A 174 -11.42 26.66 -14.37
CA SER A 174 -10.18 27.27 -14.89
C SER A 174 -10.36 27.86 -16.31
N PRO A 175 -10.72 29.15 -16.44
CA PRO A 175 -10.70 29.86 -17.72
C PRO A 175 -9.29 30.19 -18.23
N SER A 176 -9.21 30.61 -19.50
CA SER A 176 -8.00 31.18 -20.10
C SER A 176 -7.92 32.69 -19.86
N TYR A 177 -6.72 33.23 -19.71
CA TYR A 177 -6.49 34.67 -19.62
C TYR A 177 -7.09 35.44 -20.79
N ALA A 178 -7.94 36.44 -20.49
CA ALA A 178 -8.86 37.01 -21.46
C ALA A 178 -8.32 38.15 -22.35
N ALA A 179 -7.00 38.41 -22.37
CA ALA A 179 -6.46 39.40 -23.30
C ALA A 179 -6.78 39.03 -24.75
N GLY A 180 -7.59 39.85 -25.41
CA GLY A 180 -8.05 39.58 -26.77
C GLY A 180 -9.39 38.89 -26.92
N TYR A 181 -10.15 38.76 -25.83
CA TYR A 181 -11.56 38.43 -25.88
C TYR A 181 -12.32 39.38 -26.83
N PRO A 182 -13.25 38.89 -27.69
CA PRO A 182 -13.89 37.56 -27.67
C PRO A 182 -13.22 36.47 -28.52
N PHE A 183 -11.93 36.57 -28.86
CA PHE A 183 -11.18 35.51 -29.56
C PHE A 183 -11.79 35.05 -30.90
N GLU A 184 -12.00 35.99 -31.82
CA GLU A 184 -12.83 35.81 -33.03
C GLU A 184 -12.34 34.78 -34.08
N ARG A 185 -11.11 34.25 -33.99
CA ARG A 185 -10.43 33.64 -35.16
C ARG A 185 -10.20 32.13 -35.18
N ALA A 186 -10.42 31.39 -34.09
CA ALA A 186 -9.98 29.99 -34.11
C ALA A 186 -10.94 29.01 -34.81
N ASP A 187 -12.27 29.20 -34.74
CA ASP A 187 -13.20 28.16 -35.22
C ASP A 187 -14.61 28.66 -35.66
N GLY A 188 -14.80 29.96 -35.88
CA GLY A 188 -16.09 30.52 -36.32
C GLY A 188 -17.26 30.32 -35.35
N ARG A 189 -17.01 29.91 -34.10
CA ARG A 189 -18.07 29.58 -33.13
C ARG A 189 -18.94 30.76 -32.72
N LEU A 190 -18.39 31.97 -32.71
CA LEU A 190 -19.17 33.20 -32.46
C LEU A 190 -20.32 33.35 -33.48
N ASP A 191 -20.18 32.84 -34.70
CA ASP A 191 -21.24 32.85 -35.72
C ASP A 191 -22.32 31.79 -35.43
N SER A 192 -21.97 30.72 -34.71
CA SER A 192 -22.86 29.60 -34.35
C SER A 192 -23.53 29.73 -32.98
N LEU A 193 -23.27 30.81 -32.24
CA LEU A 193 -23.86 31.05 -30.91
C LEU A 193 -25.39 31.07 -30.96
N THR A 194 -26.01 30.40 -29.99
CA THR A 194 -27.46 30.45 -29.81
C THR A 194 -27.90 31.86 -29.42
N ALA A 195 -29.17 32.21 -29.70
CA ALA A 195 -29.71 33.51 -29.28
C ALA A 195 -29.64 33.71 -27.75
N GLY A 196 -29.74 32.63 -26.98
CA GLY A 196 -29.58 32.67 -25.52
C GLY A 196 -28.14 32.99 -25.12
N ASP A 197 -27.17 32.27 -25.67
CA ASP A 197 -25.75 32.51 -25.34
C ASP A 197 -25.27 33.90 -25.77
N ARG A 198 -25.78 34.43 -26.89
CA ARG A 198 -25.47 35.82 -27.30
C ARG A 198 -25.92 36.84 -26.24
N VAL A 199 -27.11 36.66 -25.66
CA VAL A 199 -27.61 37.53 -24.58
C VAL A 199 -26.79 37.33 -23.30
N THR A 200 -26.35 36.11 -23.01
CA THR A 200 -25.52 35.83 -21.82
C THR A 200 -24.12 36.43 -21.94
N LEU A 201 -23.54 36.47 -23.15
CA LEU A 201 -22.20 36.98 -23.40
C LEU A 201 -22.14 38.50 -23.62
N ASP A 202 -23.25 39.12 -24.04
CA ASP A 202 -23.43 40.58 -24.13
C ASP A 202 -23.75 41.14 -22.73
N THR A 203 -22.68 41.36 -21.97
CA THR A 203 -22.74 41.72 -20.54
C THR A 203 -22.91 43.21 -20.29
N ASP A 204 -22.59 44.06 -21.29
CA ASP A 204 -22.87 45.49 -21.24
C ASP A 204 -24.21 45.88 -21.90
N GLY A 205 -24.83 44.95 -22.64
CA GLY A 205 -26.19 45.05 -23.19
C GLY A 205 -26.28 45.92 -24.45
N ASP A 206 -25.17 46.14 -25.15
CA ASP A 206 -25.11 46.97 -26.35
C ASP A 206 -25.46 46.21 -27.65
N GLY A 207 -25.65 44.89 -27.56
CA GLY A 207 -26.01 44.00 -28.66
C GLY A 207 -24.82 43.55 -29.52
N LEU A 208 -23.59 43.91 -29.13
CA LEU A 208 -22.34 43.48 -29.74
C LEU A 208 -21.56 42.63 -28.72
N LEU A 209 -20.69 41.75 -29.22
CA LEU A 209 -19.74 41.03 -28.36
C LEU A 209 -18.37 41.64 -28.58
N THR A 210 -17.83 42.31 -27.56
CA THR A 210 -16.60 43.10 -27.66
C THR A 210 -15.65 42.83 -26.49
N GLU A 211 -14.50 43.51 -26.49
CA GLU A 211 -13.54 43.53 -25.39
C GLU A 211 -14.05 44.21 -24.11
N SER A 212 -15.21 44.89 -24.18
CA SER A 212 -15.85 45.51 -23.01
C SER A 212 -16.67 44.51 -22.21
N ASP A 213 -17.00 43.35 -22.80
CA ASP A 213 -17.76 42.31 -22.16
C ASP A 213 -16.93 41.51 -21.15
N ASP A 214 -17.57 41.05 -20.09
CA ASP A 214 -16.96 40.22 -19.07
C ASP A 214 -16.60 38.84 -19.64
N PRO A 215 -15.31 38.51 -19.74
CA PRO A 215 -14.87 37.27 -20.40
C PRO A 215 -14.98 36.04 -19.49
N TYR A 216 -15.33 36.22 -18.21
CA TYR A 216 -15.33 35.16 -17.21
C TYR A 216 -16.71 34.91 -16.61
N GLY A 217 -17.41 35.96 -16.17
CA GLY A 217 -18.68 35.87 -15.43
C GLY A 217 -19.74 34.99 -16.09
N PRO A 218 -19.98 35.10 -17.41
CA PRO A 218 -20.92 34.22 -18.13
C PRO A 218 -20.67 32.71 -18.00
N TYR A 219 -19.42 32.33 -17.70
CA TYR A 219 -19.00 30.93 -17.57
C TYR A 219 -18.87 30.47 -16.11
N PHE A 220 -19.05 31.36 -15.13
CA PHE A 220 -18.89 31.04 -13.73
C PHE A 220 -20.13 30.28 -13.22
N PRO A 221 -19.97 29.03 -12.73
CA PRO A 221 -21.07 28.26 -12.13
C PRO A 221 -21.53 28.84 -10.78
N ASP A 222 -22.52 28.20 -10.15
CA ASP A 222 -22.81 28.45 -8.74
C ASP A 222 -21.53 28.33 -7.88
N PRO A 223 -21.21 29.32 -6.99
CA PRO A 223 -20.06 29.26 -6.11
C PRO A 223 -19.94 27.99 -5.27
N ASP A 224 -21.06 27.34 -4.93
CA ASP A 224 -21.07 26.08 -4.17
C ASP A 224 -20.63 24.89 -5.03
N ALA A 225 -20.72 24.99 -6.36
CA ALA A 225 -20.23 23.97 -7.28
C ALA A 225 -18.71 24.04 -7.50
N VAL A 226 -18.04 25.12 -7.09
CA VAL A 226 -16.61 25.37 -7.36
C VAL A 226 -15.80 25.30 -6.06
N ASP A 227 -14.87 24.34 -5.94
CA ASP A 227 -13.99 24.26 -4.77
C ASP A 227 -12.73 25.11 -4.92
N ARG A 228 -12.17 25.15 -6.13
CA ARG A 228 -11.03 26.00 -6.52
C ARG A 228 -11.30 26.76 -7.80
N VAL A 229 -10.73 27.96 -7.88
CA VAL A 229 -10.64 28.70 -9.14
C VAL A 229 -9.29 28.42 -9.80
N GLY A 230 -9.23 28.51 -11.11
CA GLY A 230 -8.00 28.34 -11.88
C GLY A 230 -7.87 29.42 -12.94
N LEU A 231 -6.66 29.61 -13.45
CA LEU A 231 -6.44 30.51 -14.58
C LEU A 231 -5.28 29.99 -15.42
N SER A 232 -5.48 29.86 -16.73
CA SER A 232 -4.41 29.54 -17.67
C SER A 232 -3.72 30.82 -18.16
N ILE A 233 -2.45 31.01 -17.82
CA ILE A 233 -1.60 32.09 -18.29
C ILE A 233 -0.32 31.51 -18.88
N TYR A 234 -0.20 31.50 -20.20
CA TYR A 234 0.99 31.02 -20.91
C TYR A 234 1.80 32.17 -21.54
N TYR A 235 3.12 31.99 -21.59
CA TYR A 235 4.02 32.90 -22.29
C TYR A 235 4.31 32.39 -23.70
N PHE A 236 3.84 33.18 -24.67
CA PHE A 236 3.94 32.88 -26.10
C PHE A 236 4.98 33.73 -26.85
N GLY A 237 5.70 34.64 -26.19
CA GLY A 237 6.69 35.51 -26.84
C GLY A 237 6.09 36.55 -27.81
N LYS A 238 4.88 37.06 -27.53
CA LYS A 238 4.11 37.96 -28.42
C LYS A 238 4.54 39.45 -28.39
N GLY A 239 5.70 39.79 -27.82
CA GLY A 239 6.22 41.16 -27.76
C GLY A 239 5.46 42.10 -26.80
N GLU A 240 5.59 43.41 -27.02
CA GLU A 240 5.04 44.47 -26.15
C GLU A 240 3.54 44.31 -25.85
N SER A 241 3.09 44.80 -24.69
CA SER A 241 1.71 44.66 -24.20
C SER A 241 0.61 44.99 -25.21
N ALA A 242 0.81 46.01 -26.05
CA ALA A 242 -0.16 46.43 -27.07
C ALA A 242 -0.31 45.42 -28.23
N ALA A 243 0.69 44.58 -28.47
CA ALA A 243 0.64 43.50 -29.47
C ALA A 243 -0.08 42.25 -28.93
N ALA A 244 -0.08 42.04 -27.61
CA ALA A 244 -0.76 40.91 -26.97
C ALA A 244 -2.31 41.01 -26.95
N ALA A 245 -2.87 42.17 -27.29
CA ALA A 245 -4.32 42.41 -27.33
C ALA A 245 -4.98 41.78 -28.56
N GLY A 246 -5.40 40.51 -28.45
CA GLY A 246 -6.42 39.89 -29.32
C GLY A 246 -6.12 39.79 -30.81
N ARG A 247 -4.86 39.93 -31.19
CA ARG A 247 -4.46 39.77 -32.59
C ARG A 247 -3.54 38.58 -32.69
N ASP A 248 -3.71 37.86 -33.79
CA ASP A 248 -2.84 36.79 -34.28
C ASP A 248 -1.46 37.39 -34.55
N VAL A 249 -0.71 37.63 -33.48
CA VAL A 249 0.68 38.09 -33.52
C VAL A 249 1.53 36.83 -33.51
N PRO A 250 2.08 36.46 -34.67
CA PRO A 250 2.94 35.29 -34.75
C PRO A 250 4.17 35.54 -33.88
N LEU A 251 4.64 34.49 -33.21
CA LEU A 251 5.99 34.49 -32.66
C LEU A 251 6.96 34.81 -33.81
N GLU A 252 7.79 35.85 -33.69
CA GLU A 252 8.80 36.19 -34.70
C GLU A 252 10.19 35.75 -34.25
N THR A 253 10.56 36.09 -33.02
CA THR A 253 11.84 35.74 -32.37
C THR A 253 11.58 35.24 -30.94
N ASN A 254 12.49 34.42 -30.40
CA ASN A 254 12.45 34.10 -28.97
C ASN A 254 12.87 35.33 -28.15
N SER A 255 12.01 35.85 -27.30
CA SER A 255 12.32 36.98 -26.41
C SER A 255 11.99 36.62 -24.97
N ALA A 256 12.82 37.06 -24.02
CA ALA A 256 12.49 37.01 -22.61
C ALA A 256 11.31 37.94 -22.28
N PRO A 257 10.46 37.61 -21.30
CA PRO A 257 9.32 38.44 -20.92
C PRO A 257 9.77 39.79 -20.35
N GLU A 258 8.92 40.81 -20.52
CA GLU A 258 9.17 42.14 -19.96
C GLU A 258 8.98 42.14 -18.43
N ASP A 259 9.74 42.98 -17.73
CA ASP A 259 9.64 43.08 -16.27
C ASP A 259 8.23 43.50 -15.84
N GLY A 260 7.60 42.71 -14.97
CA GLY A 260 6.26 42.97 -14.44
C GLY A 260 5.12 42.54 -15.36
N GLU A 261 5.39 41.81 -16.43
CA GLU A 261 4.38 41.26 -17.34
C GLU A 261 3.39 40.33 -16.62
N VAL A 262 3.85 39.40 -15.77
CA VAL A 262 2.96 38.50 -15.02
C VAL A 262 2.06 39.29 -14.07
N ALA A 263 2.62 40.24 -13.33
CA ALA A 263 1.87 41.14 -12.46
C ALA A 263 0.80 41.90 -13.26
N ALA A 264 1.16 42.44 -14.43
CA ALA A 264 0.23 43.16 -15.30
C ALA A 264 -0.86 42.26 -15.87
N ARG A 265 -0.59 40.96 -16.12
CA ARG A 265 -1.59 39.98 -16.54
C ARG A 265 -2.55 39.62 -15.41
N LEU A 266 -2.04 39.34 -14.21
CA LEU A 266 -2.91 39.06 -13.04
C LEU A 266 -3.80 40.26 -12.69
N ASN A 267 -3.32 41.48 -12.94
CA ASN A 267 -4.09 42.71 -12.78
C ASN A 267 -4.93 43.10 -14.01
N GLU A 268 -5.02 42.25 -15.04
CA GLU A 268 -5.79 42.50 -16.27
C GLU A 268 -5.47 43.83 -16.97
N ARG A 269 -4.19 44.19 -16.99
CA ARG A 269 -3.68 45.38 -17.69
C ARG A 269 -2.94 45.00 -18.97
N TRP A 270 -2.38 43.79 -19.05
CA TRP A 270 -1.52 43.40 -20.17
C TRP A 270 -2.33 42.90 -21.37
N GLY A 271 -2.32 43.62 -22.49
CA GLY A 271 -3.13 43.27 -23.65
C GLY A 271 -4.62 43.59 -23.50
N TYR A 272 -5.00 44.38 -22.49
CA TYR A 272 -6.33 44.96 -22.35
C TYR A 272 -6.33 46.39 -22.91
N THR A 273 -7.30 46.66 -23.78
CA THR A 273 -7.58 47.93 -24.45
C THR A 273 -8.58 48.77 -23.67
N THR A 274 -9.45 48.12 -22.92
CA THR A 274 -10.42 48.71 -21.99
C THR A 274 -10.06 48.31 -20.56
N GLY A 275 -10.07 49.29 -19.64
CA GLY A 275 -9.74 49.03 -18.24
C GLY A 275 -10.82 48.21 -17.55
N GLN A 276 -10.43 47.09 -16.95
CA GLN A 276 -11.33 46.22 -16.19
C GLN A 276 -11.59 46.80 -14.80
N GLY A 277 -12.83 46.64 -14.31
CA GLY A 277 -13.24 47.19 -13.00
C GLY A 277 -12.63 46.47 -11.80
N SER A 278 -12.30 45.18 -11.95
CA SER A 278 -11.69 44.34 -10.92
C SER A 278 -11.07 43.11 -11.59
N SER A 279 -9.92 42.63 -11.09
CA SER A 279 -9.20 41.50 -11.67
C SER A 279 -9.90 40.16 -11.41
N PHE A 280 -9.57 39.14 -12.20
CA PHE A 280 -10.00 37.75 -11.99
C PHE A 280 -9.71 37.28 -10.56
N TYR A 281 -8.50 37.57 -10.07
CA TYR A 281 -8.09 37.20 -8.71
C TYR A 281 -9.00 37.84 -7.66
N ASP A 282 -9.25 39.14 -7.77
CA ASP A 282 -10.10 39.87 -6.82
C ASP A 282 -11.56 39.38 -6.87
N ARG A 283 -12.07 39.11 -8.06
CA ARG A 283 -13.46 38.70 -8.28
C ARG A 283 -13.74 37.28 -7.81
N PHE A 284 -12.91 36.32 -8.22
CA PHE A 284 -13.22 34.89 -8.08
C PHE A 284 -12.38 34.19 -7.02
N ALA A 285 -11.11 34.57 -6.82
CA ALA A 285 -10.33 34.00 -5.72
C ALA A 285 -10.71 34.69 -4.40
N VAL A 286 -10.57 36.02 -4.33
CA VAL A 286 -10.87 36.79 -3.12
C VAL A 286 -12.37 36.92 -2.89
N GLY A 287 -13.14 37.31 -3.91
CA GLY A 287 -14.58 37.56 -3.80
C GLY A 287 -15.38 36.33 -3.37
N GLU A 288 -15.02 35.14 -3.88
CA GLU A 288 -15.67 33.88 -3.54
C GLU A 288 -14.92 33.08 -2.46
N ASN A 289 -13.80 33.61 -1.96
CA ASN A 289 -12.92 32.97 -0.97
C ASN A 289 -12.52 31.54 -1.38
N LYS A 290 -12.01 31.39 -2.60
CA LYS A 290 -11.58 30.12 -3.17
C LYS A 290 -10.07 30.12 -3.40
N PRO A 291 -9.35 29.03 -3.07
CA PRO A 291 -7.96 28.89 -3.46
C PRO A 291 -7.84 28.81 -4.99
N MET A 292 -6.72 29.29 -5.50
CA MET A 292 -6.43 29.45 -6.92
C MET A 292 -5.30 28.51 -7.37
N LEU A 293 -5.50 27.89 -8.53
CA LEU A 293 -4.51 27.13 -9.27
C LEU A 293 -4.08 27.90 -10.53
N LEU A 294 -2.79 28.17 -10.69
CA LEU A 294 -2.26 28.82 -11.90
C LEU A 294 -1.69 27.77 -12.86
N ASP A 295 -2.22 27.73 -14.07
CA ASP A 295 -1.69 26.89 -15.15
C ASP A 295 -0.82 27.73 -16.08
N THR A 296 0.45 27.36 -16.18
CA THR A 296 1.42 28.23 -16.86
C THR A 296 2.54 27.45 -17.55
N GLY A 297 3.35 28.17 -18.31
CA GLY A 297 4.47 27.66 -19.07
C GLY A 297 5.00 28.73 -20.02
N ALA A 298 6.23 28.54 -20.47
CA ALA A 298 6.86 29.41 -21.45
C ALA A 298 7.38 28.56 -22.61
N LEU A 299 6.87 28.83 -23.81
CA LEU A 299 7.32 28.13 -25.00
C LEU A 299 8.71 28.59 -25.43
N TYR A 300 9.41 27.70 -26.12
CA TYR A 300 10.63 28.04 -26.86
C TYR A 300 10.60 27.36 -28.22
N ASP A 301 10.88 28.13 -29.27
CA ASP A 301 10.94 27.62 -30.65
C ASP A 301 12.41 27.52 -31.11
N PHE A 302 12.92 26.30 -31.23
CA PHE A 302 14.31 26.05 -31.67
C PHE A 302 14.58 26.44 -33.14
N SER A 303 13.54 26.71 -33.93
CA SER A 303 13.70 27.21 -35.30
C SER A 303 13.94 28.72 -35.37
N ARG A 304 13.81 29.44 -34.24
CA ARG A 304 13.90 30.90 -34.17
C ARG A 304 15.12 31.39 -33.42
N GLU A 305 15.64 32.52 -33.88
CA GLU A 305 16.71 33.25 -33.20
C GLU A 305 16.14 34.14 -32.08
N GLY A 306 17.03 34.70 -31.24
CA GLY A 306 16.68 35.61 -30.16
C GLY A 306 17.37 35.24 -28.84
N ASP A 307 16.70 35.50 -27.73
CA ASP A 307 17.15 35.17 -26.38
C ASP A 307 17.32 33.67 -26.18
N THR A 308 18.13 33.32 -25.18
CA THR A 308 18.38 31.92 -24.84
C THR A 308 17.13 31.27 -24.23
N GLU A 309 16.99 29.95 -24.39
CA GLU A 309 15.90 29.18 -23.78
C GLU A 309 15.80 29.41 -22.27
N LEU A 310 16.95 29.48 -21.59
CA LEU A 310 17.00 29.80 -20.16
C LEU A 310 16.47 31.21 -19.89
N ALA A 311 16.89 32.24 -20.63
CA ALA A 311 16.40 33.60 -20.42
C ALA A 311 14.88 33.71 -20.58
N VAL A 312 14.32 33.03 -21.60
CA VAL A 312 12.87 33.00 -21.85
C VAL A 312 12.12 32.32 -20.71
N LYS A 313 12.47 31.07 -20.40
CA LYS A 313 11.73 30.28 -19.41
C LYS A 313 11.95 30.80 -17.98
N GLN A 314 13.19 31.16 -17.64
CA GLN A 314 13.56 31.70 -16.32
C GLN A 314 13.01 33.09 -16.08
N GLY A 315 13.00 33.95 -17.10
CA GLY A 315 12.34 35.25 -17.00
C GLY A 315 10.87 35.10 -16.63
N TRP A 316 10.18 34.12 -17.22
CA TRP A 316 8.77 33.88 -16.95
C TRP A 316 8.50 33.28 -15.58
N TRP A 317 9.13 32.15 -15.23
CA TRP A 317 8.84 31.52 -13.94
C TRP A 317 9.26 32.41 -12.76
N ARG A 318 10.35 33.20 -12.88
CA ARG A 318 10.73 34.12 -11.80
C ARG A 318 9.68 35.20 -11.55
N GLN A 319 9.03 35.69 -12.60
CA GLN A 319 7.91 36.63 -12.42
C GLN A 319 6.71 35.94 -11.78
N VAL A 320 6.37 34.72 -12.19
CA VAL A 320 5.31 33.93 -11.51
C VAL A 320 5.62 33.77 -10.01
N LEU A 321 6.86 33.41 -9.67
CA LEU A 321 7.28 33.24 -8.29
C LEU A 321 7.30 34.55 -7.49
N ALA A 322 7.59 35.68 -8.14
CA ALA A 322 7.59 36.99 -7.51
C ALA A 322 6.20 37.46 -7.08
N GLU A 323 5.14 36.99 -7.75
CA GLU A 323 3.75 37.38 -7.45
C GLU A 323 3.11 36.54 -6.33
N LEU A 324 3.70 35.40 -5.95
CA LEU A 324 3.15 34.51 -4.91
C LEU A 324 2.87 35.21 -3.55
N PRO A 325 3.76 36.07 -3.02
CA PRO A 325 3.51 36.75 -1.75
C PRO A 325 2.32 37.72 -1.78
N ASP A 326 2.08 38.36 -2.92
CA ASP A 326 1.01 39.35 -3.11
C ASP A 326 -0.33 38.71 -3.48
N HIS A 327 -0.32 37.41 -3.85
CA HIS A 327 -1.49 36.62 -4.21
C HIS A 327 -1.61 35.37 -3.31
N PRO A 328 -1.90 35.52 -2.00
CA PRO A 328 -1.86 34.40 -1.04
C PRO A 328 -2.89 33.28 -1.29
N LEU A 329 -3.94 33.53 -2.07
CA LEU A 329 -4.87 32.48 -2.49
C LEU A 329 -4.33 31.66 -3.68
N LEU A 330 -3.23 32.07 -4.30
CA LEU A 330 -2.52 31.26 -5.29
C LEU A 330 -1.76 30.15 -4.57
N THR A 331 -2.45 29.02 -4.40
CA THR A 331 -1.99 27.87 -3.62
C THR A 331 -1.32 26.79 -4.46
N GLY A 332 -1.40 26.87 -5.79
CA GLY A 332 -0.75 25.92 -6.68
C GLY A 332 -0.34 26.50 -8.03
N VAL A 333 0.78 26.01 -8.58
CA VAL A 333 1.28 26.32 -9.92
C VAL A 333 1.57 25.03 -10.68
N THR A 334 0.85 24.82 -11.79
CA THR A 334 1.12 23.72 -12.73
C THR A 334 1.95 24.25 -13.89
N TRP A 335 3.12 23.68 -14.13
CA TRP A 335 3.96 23.99 -15.29
C TRP A 335 3.74 23.00 -16.44
N LEU A 336 3.54 23.50 -17.65
CA LEU A 336 3.37 22.68 -18.84
C LEU A 336 4.71 22.05 -19.30
N GLU A 337 4.82 20.72 -19.24
CA GLU A 337 6.04 19.96 -19.56
C GLU A 337 5.88 19.09 -20.81
N VAL A 338 5.45 19.71 -21.91
CA VAL A 338 5.21 18.99 -23.18
C VAL A 338 5.95 19.62 -24.36
N VAL A 339 6.12 18.82 -25.42
CA VAL A 339 6.52 19.28 -26.74
C VAL A 339 5.32 19.11 -27.65
N ARG A 340 4.82 20.19 -28.25
CA ARG A 340 3.62 20.16 -29.09
C ARG A 340 3.67 21.20 -30.20
N ALA A 341 2.85 21.01 -31.22
CA ALA A 341 2.60 22.05 -32.22
C ALA A 341 1.81 23.20 -31.58
N GLU A 342 2.17 24.44 -31.88
CA GLU A 342 1.51 25.62 -31.32
C GLU A 342 1.07 26.60 -32.41
N ALA A 343 -0.17 27.08 -32.31
CA ALA A 343 -0.76 27.96 -33.33
C ALA A 343 -0.03 29.30 -33.41
N GLU A 344 0.32 29.86 -32.26
CA GLU A 344 1.11 31.08 -32.09
C GLU A 344 2.50 31.02 -32.73
N ALA A 345 3.05 29.81 -32.87
CA ALA A 345 4.32 29.57 -33.54
C ALA A 345 4.14 29.26 -35.04
N GLY A 346 2.95 29.47 -35.62
CA GLY A 346 2.61 29.13 -37.00
C GLY A 346 2.48 27.62 -37.22
N GLY A 347 2.04 26.88 -36.20
CA GLY A 347 1.91 25.42 -36.22
C GLY A 347 3.22 24.66 -36.06
N GLN A 348 4.32 25.35 -35.72
CA GLN A 348 5.61 24.71 -35.44
C GLN A 348 5.58 23.95 -34.11
N VAL A 349 6.40 22.90 -34.02
CA VAL A 349 6.60 22.14 -32.79
C VAL A 349 7.53 22.90 -31.86
N VAL A 350 7.01 23.33 -30.71
CA VAL A 350 7.72 24.12 -29.70
C VAL A 350 7.90 23.33 -28.40
N ASP A 351 8.85 23.75 -27.57
CA ASP A 351 9.20 23.07 -26.32
C ASP A 351 8.83 23.89 -25.07
N TRP A 352 7.85 23.40 -24.31
CA TRP A 352 7.37 24.03 -23.07
C TRP A 352 8.13 23.59 -21.82
N ARG A 353 8.90 22.50 -21.90
CA ARG A 353 9.50 21.82 -20.74
C ARG A 353 10.53 22.70 -20.05
N ALA A 354 10.38 22.92 -18.75
CA ALA A 354 11.40 23.58 -17.93
C ALA A 354 12.42 22.58 -17.34
N THR A 355 12.20 21.27 -17.49
CA THR A 355 13.12 20.24 -16.97
C THR A 355 13.89 19.46 -18.03
N ALA A 356 13.75 19.80 -19.32
CA ALA A 356 14.32 19.02 -20.42
C ALA A 356 15.85 18.97 -20.45
N ARG A 357 16.52 19.96 -19.86
CA ARG A 357 18.00 20.09 -19.82
C ARG A 357 18.47 20.33 -18.40
N GLY A 358 19.66 19.83 -18.05
CA GLY A 358 20.21 19.95 -16.70
C GLY A 358 20.38 21.40 -16.22
N GLU A 359 20.72 22.32 -17.11
CA GLU A 359 20.83 23.76 -16.78
C GLU A 359 19.46 24.39 -16.45
N LEU A 360 18.42 24.06 -17.22
CA LEU A 360 17.05 24.54 -16.97
C LEU A 360 16.50 23.95 -15.67
N ALA A 361 16.60 22.62 -15.50
CA ALA A 361 16.09 21.94 -14.32
C ALA A 361 16.78 22.41 -13.03
N GLY A 362 18.11 22.58 -13.07
CA GLY A 362 18.87 23.12 -11.94
C GLY A 362 18.52 24.57 -11.62
N SER A 363 18.29 25.39 -12.65
CA SER A 363 17.89 26.80 -12.48
C SER A 363 16.48 26.92 -11.91
N LEU A 364 15.53 26.13 -12.43
CA LEU A 364 14.16 26.06 -11.92
C LEU A 364 14.16 25.61 -10.44
N ARG A 365 14.89 24.53 -10.11
CA ARG A 365 15.01 24.02 -8.74
C ARG A 365 15.53 25.08 -7.79
N ALA A 366 16.57 25.80 -8.17
CA ALA A 366 17.21 26.83 -7.35
C ALA A 366 16.30 28.05 -7.13
N ASP A 367 15.58 28.49 -8.17
CA ASP A 367 14.64 29.61 -8.06
C ASP A 367 13.42 29.24 -7.21
N LEU A 368 12.88 28.01 -7.36
CA LEU A 368 11.78 27.50 -6.53
C LEU A 368 12.17 27.43 -5.05
N ASP A 369 13.34 26.87 -4.73
CA ASP A 369 13.89 26.88 -3.36
C ASP A 369 14.10 28.28 -2.81
N GLY A 370 14.61 29.18 -3.67
CA GLY A 370 14.93 30.55 -3.30
C GLY A 370 13.73 31.35 -2.78
N THR A 371 12.51 30.96 -3.15
CA THR A 371 11.28 31.59 -2.63
C THR A 371 11.03 31.28 -1.16
N GLY A 372 11.41 30.09 -0.69
CA GLY A 372 10.99 29.57 0.62
C GLY A 372 9.48 29.33 0.78
N LEU A 373 8.69 29.47 -0.30
CA LEU A 373 7.23 29.36 -0.30
C LEU A 373 6.73 28.03 -0.90
N ILE A 374 7.55 27.35 -1.69
CA ILE A 374 7.15 26.12 -2.37
C ILE A 374 7.07 24.96 -1.37
N SER A 375 5.93 24.28 -1.36
CA SER A 375 5.75 23.01 -0.67
C SER A 375 6.08 21.87 -1.61
N TRP A 376 7.02 21.02 -1.19
CA TRP A 376 7.44 19.81 -1.91
C TRP A 376 6.66 18.60 -1.39
N GLY A 377 6.58 17.54 -2.20
CA GLY A 377 5.96 16.29 -1.76
C GLY A 377 6.80 15.55 -0.70
N PRO A 378 6.22 14.57 0.00
CA PRO A 378 4.84 14.08 -0.15
C PRO A 378 3.81 14.98 0.55
N VAL A 379 2.70 15.26 -0.13
CA VAL A 379 1.51 15.96 0.40
C VAL A 379 0.35 14.99 0.70
N THR A 380 0.46 13.74 0.27
CA THR A 380 -0.42 12.63 0.64
C THR A 380 0.37 11.48 1.26
N THR A 381 -0.32 10.56 1.94
CA THR A 381 0.35 9.46 2.61
C THR A 381 0.97 8.49 1.60
N VAL A 382 2.30 8.35 1.59
CA VAL A 382 2.98 7.33 0.78
C VAL A 382 2.85 5.97 1.46
N ILE A 383 2.17 5.02 0.81
CA ILE A 383 2.13 3.63 1.26
C ILE A 383 3.37 2.92 0.74
N THR A 384 4.32 2.59 1.62
CA THR A 384 5.55 1.89 1.23
C THR A 384 5.35 0.38 1.15
N SER A 385 6.14 -0.32 0.34
CA SER A 385 6.14 -1.79 0.28
C SER A 385 6.49 -2.43 1.63
N GLU A 386 7.25 -1.72 2.47
CA GLU A 386 7.57 -2.14 3.83
C GLU A 386 6.35 -2.07 4.74
N GLN A 387 5.58 -0.98 4.68
CA GLN A 387 4.29 -0.85 5.38
C GLN A 387 3.27 -1.88 4.88
N ALA A 388 3.21 -2.13 3.58
CA ALA A 388 2.38 -3.18 3.01
C ALA A 388 2.74 -4.57 3.52
N SER A 389 4.05 -4.87 3.60
CA SER A 389 4.55 -6.13 4.13
C SER A 389 4.27 -6.25 5.63
N ALA A 390 4.46 -5.17 6.40
CA ALA A 390 4.16 -5.10 7.82
C ALA A 390 2.65 -5.23 8.10
N ALA A 391 1.78 -4.70 7.25
CA ALA A 391 0.34 -4.85 7.38
C ALA A 391 -0.11 -6.31 7.27
N THR A 392 0.57 -7.15 6.46
CA THR A 392 0.26 -8.60 6.35
C THR A 392 0.48 -9.38 7.66
N VAL A 393 1.05 -8.74 8.68
CA VAL A 393 1.09 -9.26 10.02
C VAL A 393 -0.35 -9.46 10.53
N GLN A 394 -0.79 -10.71 10.50
CA GLN A 394 -1.96 -11.13 11.24
C GLN A 394 -1.63 -11.17 12.74
N VAL A 395 -1.66 -10.01 13.40
CA VAL A 395 -1.91 -9.96 14.85
C VAL A 395 -3.40 -10.17 15.02
N ARG A 396 -3.79 -11.08 15.92
CA ARG A 396 -5.19 -11.21 16.27
C ARG A 396 -5.65 -9.86 16.82
N GLN A 397 -6.78 -9.32 16.34
CA GLN A 397 -7.50 -8.30 17.10
C GLN A 397 -7.60 -8.82 18.53
N GLY A 398 -7.02 -8.09 19.49
CA GLY A 398 -7.14 -8.45 20.90
C GLY A 398 -8.60 -8.80 21.16
N GLY A 399 -8.86 -9.99 21.71
CA GLY A 399 -10.23 -10.40 21.98
C GLY A 399 -10.96 -9.29 22.76
N ALA A 400 -12.29 -9.28 22.71
CA ALA A 400 -13.11 -8.36 23.52
C ALA A 400 -12.80 -8.43 25.05
N GLU A 401 -12.02 -9.42 25.47
CA GLU A 401 -11.55 -9.69 26.82
C GLU A 401 -10.01 -9.44 26.92
N PRO A 402 -9.54 -8.65 27.90
CA PRO A 402 -8.11 -8.47 28.17
C PRO A 402 -7.40 -9.82 28.38
N ASN A 403 -6.27 -10.06 27.72
CA ASN A 403 -5.39 -11.24 27.85
C ASN A 403 -5.89 -12.56 27.27
N ASP A 404 -6.85 -12.55 26.34
CA ASP A 404 -7.37 -13.80 25.74
C ASP A 404 -6.25 -14.67 25.12
N GLU A 405 -5.26 -14.07 24.45
CA GLU A 405 -4.11 -14.78 23.87
C GLU A 405 -3.29 -15.51 24.95
N MET A 406 -2.96 -14.80 26.03
CA MET A 406 -2.17 -15.36 27.13
C MET A 406 -2.94 -16.48 27.86
N ASN A 407 -4.26 -16.35 27.97
CA ASN A 407 -5.14 -17.38 28.53
C ASN A 407 -5.06 -18.67 27.70
N TRP A 408 -5.10 -18.58 26.37
CA TRP A 408 -4.96 -19.73 25.49
C TRP A 408 -3.57 -20.36 25.54
N ILE A 409 -2.50 -19.54 25.63
CA ILE A 409 -1.13 -20.02 25.82
C ILE A 409 -1.02 -20.81 27.12
N THR A 410 -1.53 -20.25 28.21
CA THR A 410 -1.50 -20.87 29.53
C THR A 410 -2.31 -22.16 29.58
N GLY A 411 -3.52 -22.14 29.02
CA GLY A 411 -4.38 -23.32 28.91
C GLY A 411 -3.72 -24.44 28.09
N SER A 412 -3.09 -24.09 26.96
CA SER A 412 -2.37 -25.05 26.11
C SER A 412 -1.17 -25.64 26.84
N ALA A 413 -0.38 -24.82 27.53
CA ALA A 413 0.75 -25.29 28.34
C ALA A 413 0.30 -26.26 29.45
N ALA A 414 -0.80 -25.96 30.13
CA ALA A 414 -1.39 -26.82 31.14
C ALA A 414 -1.85 -28.17 30.57
N VAL A 415 -2.58 -28.14 29.44
CA VAL A 415 -3.04 -29.36 28.75
C VAL A 415 -1.85 -30.22 28.29
N LEU A 416 -0.80 -29.60 27.74
CA LEU A 416 0.42 -30.29 27.33
C LEU A 416 1.15 -30.93 28.52
N ALA A 417 1.23 -30.22 29.65
CA ALA A 417 1.82 -30.77 30.88
C ALA A 417 1.02 -31.96 31.43
N VAL A 418 -0.31 -31.88 31.44
CA VAL A 418 -1.17 -33.01 31.81
C VAL A 418 -0.99 -34.18 30.85
N ALA A 419 -0.97 -33.93 29.54
CA ALA A 419 -0.74 -34.96 28.53
C ALA A 419 0.65 -35.61 28.67
N PHE A 420 1.68 -34.82 29.01
CA PHE A 420 3.02 -35.31 29.30
C PHE A 420 3.04 -36.23 30.53
N LEU A 421 2.41 -35.83 31.63
CA LEU A 421 2.31 -36.67 32.84
C LEU A 421 1.52 -37.96 32.57
N ALA A 422 0.40 -37.86 31.87
CA ALA A 422 -0.41 -39.00 31.44
C ALA A 422 0.40 -39.95 30.54
N SER A 423 1.27 -39.43 29.66
CA SER A 423 2.15 -40.26 28.82
C SER A 423 3.09 -41.14 29.65
N GLY A 424 3.53 -40.67 30.83
CA GLY A 424 4.33 -41.47 31.77
C GLY A 424 3.55 -42.66 32.33
N ILE A 425 2.27 -42.46 32.65
CA ILE A 425 1.38 -43.51 33.16
C ILE A 425 1.05 -44.52 32.05
N VAL A 426 0.59 -44.02 30.89
CA VAL A 426 0.25 -44.85 29.71
C VAL A 426 1.47 -45.64 29.24
N GLY A 427 2.67 -45.05 29.29
CA GLY A 427 3.90 -45.71 28.87
C GLY A 427 4.28 -46.90 29.76
N ARG A 428 3.83 -46.92 31.02
CA ARG A 428 3.99 -48.05 31.94
C ARG A 428 2.87 -49.06 31.77
N ALA A 429 1.63 -48.61 31.64
CA ALA A 429 0.45 -49.47 31.59
C ALA A 429 0.24 -50.17 30.24
N LEU A 430 0.57 -49.50 29.12
CA LEU A 430 0.24 -49.94 27.75
C LEU A 430 1.48 -49.96 26.84
N PRO A 431 2.51 -50.78 27.13
CA PRO A 431 3.75 -50.82 26.34
C PRO A 431 3.52 -51.23 24.87
N LYS A 432 2.44 -51.96 24.58
CA LYS A 432 2.07 -52.37 23.21
C LYS A 432 1.74 -51.19 22.29
N TRP A 433 1.42 -50.01 22.81
CA TRP A 433 1.05 -48.82 22.02
C TRP A 433 2.24 -48.01 21.51
N ARG A 434 3.43 -48.28 22.04
CA ARG A 434 4.65 -47.51 21.76
C ARG A 434 5.07 -47.53 20.29
N TYR A 435 5.79 -46.47 19.92
CA TYR A 435 6.52 -46.36 18.66
C TYR A 435 7.63 -47.42 18.60
N ASP A 436 7.80 -48.05 17.44
CA ASP A 436 8.87 -49.02 17.20
C ASP A 436 10.06 -48.32 16.53
N ASP A 437 11.12 -48.09 17.32
CA ASP A 437 12.36 -47.44 16.84
C ASP A 437 13.30 -48.41 16.09
N SER A 438 13.00 -49.72 16.01
CA SER A 438 13.95 -50.74 15.56
C SER A 438 13.99 -50.99 14.04
N SER A 439 12.95 -50.60 13.30
CA SER A 439 12.75 -51.00 11.89
C SER A 439 12.64 -49.86 10.87
N ALA A 440 12.53 -48.60 11.30
CA ALA A 440 12.24 -47.47 10.42
C ALA A 440 13.49 -46.60 10.10
N SER A 441 13.77 -46.39 8.81
CA SER A 441 14.82 -45.46 8.32
C SER A 441 14.46 -43.97 8.48
N ARG A 442 13.17 -43.67 8.73
CA ARG A 442 12.58 -42.33 8.87
C ARG A 442 11.65 -42.29 10.09
N ASP A 443 11.73 -41.23 10.89
CA ASP A 443 10.86 -41.06 12.07
C ASP A 443 9.51 -40.47 11.65
N LEU A 444 8.46 -41.30 11.64
CA LEU A 444 7.13 -40.90 11.21
C LEU A 444 6.43 -39.96 12.20
N ARG A 445 6.92 -39.86 13.45
CA ARG A 445 6.37 -38.90 14.43
C ARG A 445 6.61 -37.46 13.97
N ILE A 446 7.80 -37.19 13.41
CA ILE A 446 8.16 -35.87 12.87
C ILE A 446 7.25 -35.53 11.68
N ASP A 447 7.02 -36.49 10.78
CA ASP A 447 6.13 -36.29 9.64
C ASP A 447 4.67 -36.05 10.10
N MET A 448 4.22 -36.75 11.14
CA MET A 448 2.87 -36.56 11.69
C MET A 448 2.68 -35.15 12.26
N VAL A 449 3.65 -34.63 13.02
CA VAL A 449 3.60 -33.25 13.55
C VAL A 449 3.66 -32.23 12.42
N ARG A 450 4.56 -32.40 11.42
CA ARG A 450 4.61 -31.52 10.24
C ARG A 450 3.29 -31.52 9.47
N GLY A 451 2.66 -32.69 9.35
CA GLY A 451 1.36 -32.87 8.71
C GLY A 451 0.22 -32.14 9.42
N PHE A 452 0.20 -32.21 10.75
CA PHE A 452 -0.73 -31.44 11.56
C PHE A 452 -0.54 -29.93 11.35
N ILE A 453 0.69 -29.45 11.45
CA ILE A 453 1.03 -28.03 11.29
C ILE A 453 0.61 -27.51 9.90
N ILE A 454 0.91 -28.25 8.84
CA ILE A 454 0.58 -27.77 7.49
C ILE A 454 -0.94 -27.74 7.27
N VAL A 455 -1.71 -28.63 7.89
CA VAL A 455 -3.18 -28.55 7.88
C VAL A 455 -3.67 -27.30 8.64
N VAL A 456 -3.07 -26.99 9.79
CA VAL A 456 -3.37 -25.75 10.53
C VAL A 456 -3.12 -24.53 9.65
N VAL A 457 -1.97 -24.48 8.96
CA VAL A 457 -1.63 -23.42 8.00
C VAL A 457 -2.67 -23.30 6.89
N VAL A 458 -3.06 -24.41 6.25
CA VAL A 458 -4.09 -24.38 5.20
C VAL A 458 -5.41 -23.80 5.73
N VAL A 459 -5.84 -24.24 6.91
CA VAL A 459 -7.09 -23.78 7.54
C VAL A 459 -7.04 -22.30 7.89
N THR A 460 -5.91 -21.78 8.37
CA THR A 460 -5.80 -20.36 8.74
C THR A 460 -5.79 -19.45 7.52
N HIS A 461 -5.24 -19.89 6.38
CA HIS A 461 -5.14 -19.06 5.17
C HIS A 461 -6.41 -18.98 4.33
N ILE A 462 -7.36 -19.90 4.49
CA ILE A 462 -8.62 -19.91 3.71
C ILE A 462 -9.64 -18.89 4.26
N GLU A 463 -9.43 -18.36 5.47
CA GLU A 463 -10.20 -17.25 6.07
C GLU A 463 -11.73 -17.43 6.05
N VAL A 464 -12.21 -18.66 6.31
CA VAL A 464 -13.65 -18.96 6.49
C VAL A 464 -13.96 -19.47 7.89
N THR A 465 -15.11 -19.08 8.41
CA THR A 465 -15.55 -19.46 9.76
C THR A 465 -15.87 -20.94 9.82
N SER A 466 -15.22 -21.68 10.73
CA SER A 466 -15.47 -23.11 10.91
C SER A 466 -14.94 -23.61 12.26
N PRO A 467 -15.36 -24.80 12.73
CA PRO A 467 -14.76 -25.44 13.89
C PRO A 467 -13.25 -25.68 13.73
N PHE A 468 -12.79 -25.96 12.50
CA PHE A 468 -11.37 -26.09 12.19
C PHE A 468 -10.62 -24.78 12.42
N ALA A 469 -11.16 -23.67 11.88
CA ALA A 469 -10.56 -22.34 12.05
C ALA A 469 -10.56 -21.92 13.53
N TYR A 470 -11.66 -22.15 14.25
CA TYR A 470 -11.74 -21.88 15.68
C TYR A 470 -10.68 -22.67 16.47
N ALA A 471 -10.56 -23.97 16.22
CA ALA A 471 -9.57 -24.81 16.89
C ALA A 471 -8.12 -24.42 16.52
N SER A 472 -7.83 -24.20 15.24
CA SER A 472 -6.51 -23.77 14.76
C SER A 472 -6.11 -22.41 15.33
N LEU A 473 -7.01 -21.42 15.32
CA LEU A 473 -6.70 -20.05 15.76
C LEU A 473 -6.66 -19.93 17.29
N LYS A 474 -7.52 -20.64 18.04
CA LYS A 474 -7.58 -20.52 19.51
C LYS A 474 -6.78 -21.59 20.26
N ALA A 475 -6.96 -22.87 19.93
CA ALA A 475 -6.34 -23.97 20.67
C ALA A 475 -4.89 -24.24 20.22
N VAL A 476 -4.52 -23.86 18.99
CA VAL A 476 -3.17 -24.04 18.43
C VAL A 476 -2.44 -22.71 18.25
N GLY A 477 -3.17 -21.59 18.08
CA GLY A 477 -2.59 -20.26 17.89
C GLY A 477 -1.70 -19.75 19.02
N ALA A 478 -1.79 -20.36 20.20
CA ALA A 478 -0.86 -20.19 21.31
C ALA A 478 0.61 -20.45 20.93
N ILE A 479 0.90 -21.32 19.95
CA ILE A 479 2.25 -21.59 19.44
C ILE A 479 2.12 -21.74 17.93
N THR A 480 2.61 -20.77 17.17
CA THR A 480 2.22 -20.66 15.76
C THR A 480 2.77 -21.82 14.95
N GLY A 481 1.96 -22.28 13.98
CA GLY A 481 2.37 -23.32 13.05
C GLY A 481 3.68 -22.97 12.31
N ALA A 482 3.93 -21.68 12.02
CA ALA A 482 5.13 -21.23 11.34
C ALA A 482 6.42 -21.48 12.14
N GLU A 483 6.47 -21.11 13.43
CA GLU A 483 7.65 -21.30 14.30
C GLU A 483 8.06 -22.78 14.33
N LEU A 484 7.08 -23.65 14.60
CA LEU A 484 7.29 -25.08 14.70
C LEU A 484 7.66 -25.68 13.33
N PHE A 485 7.11 -25.14 12.24
CA PHE A 485 7.46 -25.55 10.88
C PHE A 485 8.92 -25.23 10.52
N VAL A 486 9.41 -24.03 10.87
CA VAL A 486 10.81 -23.61 10.65
C VAL A 486 11.76 -24.48 11.48
N LEU A 487 11.47 -24.67 12.77
CA LEU A 487 12.26 -25.49 13.69
C LEU A 487 12.33 -26.96 13.23
N LEU A 488 11.18 -27.57 12.89
CA LEU A 488 11.13 -28.96 12.41
C LEU A 488 11.83 -29.12 11.06
N SER A 489 11.77 -28.12 10.18
CA SER A 489 12.51 -28.13 8.92
C SER A 489 14.02 -28.16 9.16
N GLY A 490 14.53 -27.37 10.11
CA GLY A 490 15.91 -27.45 10.59
C GLY A 490 16.25 -28.84 11.13
N ILE A 491 15.39 -29.42 11.99
CA ILE A 491 15.60 -30.77 12.55
C ILE A 491 15.73 -31.83 11.44
N VAL A 492 14.83 -31.84 10.47
CA VAL A 492 14.86 -32.79 9.36
C VAL A 492 16.13 -32.62 8.51
N LEU A 493 16.51 -31.37 8.20
CA LEU A 493 17.70 -31.09 7.41
C LEU A 493 19.00 -31.46 8.15
N GLY A 494 19.08 -31.21 9.46
CA GLY A 494 20.19 -31.62 10.32
C GLY A 494 20.32 -33.15 10.42
N MET A 495 19.21 -33.89 10.40
CA MET A 495 19.19 -35.36 10.40
C MET A 495 19.62 -35.97 9.07
N VAL A 496 19.23 -35.36 7.95
CA VAL A 496 19.42 -35.94 6.61
C VAL A 496 20.79 -35.62 6.01
N PHE A 497 21.38 -34.46 6.35
CA PHE A 497 22.67 -34.04 5.78
C PHE A 497 23.81 -35.05 6.00
N PRO A 498 24.01 -35.62 7.20
CA PRO A 498 25.10 -36.57 7.44
C PRO A 498 24.96 -37.83 6.58
N ALA A 499 23.72 -38.27 6.33
CA ALA A 499 23.44 -39.39 5.44
C ALA A 499 23.66 -39.05 3.96
N ALA A 500 23.51 -37.79 3.55
CA ALA A 500 23.87 -37.33 2.21
C ALA A 500 25.40 -37.29 2.02
N ILE A 501 26.14 -36.77 3.00
CA ILE A 501 27.61 -36.75 2.98
C ILE A 501 28.18 -38.17 2.89
N LYS A 502 27.66 -39.12 3.67
CA LYS A 502 28.12 -40.52 3.62
C LYS A 502 27.94 -41.18 2.25
N ARG A 503 26.98 -40.70 1.43
CA ARG A 503 26.70 -41.25 0.10
C ARG A 503 27.53 -40.61 -1.01
N GLY A 504 27.82 -39.31 -0.94
CA GLY A 504 28.43 -38.57 -2.06
C GLY A 504 29.57 -37.61 -1.70
N GLY A 505 29.99 -37.55 -0.43
CA GLY A 505 30.98 -36.57 0.05
C GLY A 505 30.37 -35.21 0.40
N GLU A 506 31.18 -34.33 0.98
CA GLU A 506 30.73 -33.01 1.47
C GLU A 506 30.26 -32.10 0.33
N TRP A 507 31.06 -32.01 -0.72
CA TRP A 507 30.78 -31.12 -1.85
C TRP A 507 29.51 -31.52 -2.62
N ALA A 508 29.32 -32.82 -2.90
CA ALA A 508 28.12 -33.28 -3.58
C ALA A 508 26.85 -33.08 -2.72
N ALA A 509 26.95 -33.26 -1.40
CA ALA A 509 25.84 -32.99 -0.48
C ALA A 509 25.50 -31.48 -0.44
N ALA A 510 26.50 -30.60 -0.47
CA ALA A 510 26.30 -29.15 -0.55
C ALA A 510 25.67 -28.73 -1.90
N LEU A 511 26.17 -29.23 -3.03
CA LEU A 511 25.58 -28.99 -4.35
C LEU A 511 24.13 -29.46 -4.43
N ALA A 512 23.81 -30.64 -3.89
CA ALA A 512 22.44 -31.13 -3.83
C ALA A 512 21.53 -30.25 -2.95
N ALA A 513 22.08 -29.70 -1.86
CA ALA A 513 21.37 -28.78 -1.00
C ALA A 513 21.11 -27.42 -1.66
N TRP A 514 22.12 -26.81 -2.30
CA TRP A 514 21.94 -25.58 -3.07
C TRP A 514 21.04 -25.78 -4.29
N GLY A 515 21.06 -26.94 -4.93
CA GLY A 515 20.10 -27.30 -5.98
C GLY A 515 18.65 -27.29 -5.48
N ARG A 516 18.40 -27.70 -4.23
CA ARG A 516 17.08 -27.59 -3.59
C ARG A 516 16.72 -26.14 -3.28
N ALA A 517 17.65 -25.36 -2.73
CA ALA A 517 17.44 -23.93 -2.46
C ALA A 517 17.11 -23.16 -3.76
N ARG A 518 17.87 -23.42 -4.84
CA ARG A 518 17.58 -22.87 -6.18
C ARG A 518 16.18 -23.28 -6.67
N LYS A 519 15.80 -24.55 -6.49
CA LYS A 519 14.45 -25.00 -6.88
C LYS A 519 13.36 -24.28 -6.08
N GLN A 520 13.55 -24.06 -4.78
CA GLN A 520 12.60 -23.29 -3.97
C GLN A 520 12.50 -21.84 -4.45
N TYR A 521 13.62 -21.18 -4.71
CA TYR A 521 13.66 -19.81 -5.22
C TYR A 521 12.95 -19.67 -6.57
N LEU A 522 13.28 -20.53 -7.53
CA LEU A 522 12.64 -20.50 -8.87
C LEU A 522 11.14 -20.78 -8.79
N VAL A 523 10.72 -21.67 -7.89
CA VAL A 523 9.29 -21.92 -7.68
C VAL A 523 8.61 -20.73 -7.02
N ALA A 524 9.29 -20.01 -6.13
CA ALA A 524 8.74 -18.79 -5.56
C ALA A 524 8.49 -17.72 -6.62
N LEU A 525 9.49 -17.45 -7.46
CA LEU A 525 9.36 -16.55 -8.61
C LEU A 525 8.24 -17.00 -9.57
N ALA A 526 8.16 -18.30 -9.86
CA ALA A 526 7.13 -18.83 -10.74
C ALA A 526 5.72 -18.66 -10.15
N VAL A 527 5.53 -18.86 -8.85
CA VAL A 527 4.24 -18.62 -8.18
C VAL A 527 3.88 -17.14 -8.26
N ILE A 528 4.82 -16.24 -7.97
CA ILE A 528 4.60 -14.78 -8.05
C ILE A 528 4.11 -14.40 -9.46
N LEU A 529 4.85 -14.81 -10.50
CA LEU A 529 4.46 -14.55 -11.90
C LEU A 529 3.16 -15.22 -12.29
N THR A 530 2.87 -16.41 -11.79
CA THR A 530 1.61 -17.11 -12.09
C THR A 530 0.43 -16.34 -11.51
N ILE A 531 0.51 -15.88 -10.26
CA ILE A 531 -0.56 -15.08 -9.65
C ILE A 531 -0.70 -13.74 -10.37
N PHE A 532 0.40 -13.06 -10.69
CA PHE A 532 0.37 -11.84 -11.49
C PHE A 532 -0.30 -12.07 -12.86
N ALA A 533 0.07 -13.14 -13.56
CA ALA A 533 -0.52 -13.50 -14.84
C ALA A 533 -2.02 -13.83 -14.74
N LEU A 534 -2.45 -14.46 -13.65
CA LEU A 534 -3.87 -14.72 -13.39
C LEU A 534 -4.68 -13.44 -13.16
N GLY A 535 -4.05 -12.35 -12.73
CA GLY A 535 -4.69 -11.04 -12.56
C GLY A 535 -5.20 -10.44 -13.88
N PHE A 536 -4.66 -10.86 -15.03
CA PHE A 536 -5.16 -10.44 -16.35
C PHE A 536 -6.42 -11.19 -16.80
N ILE A 537 -6.89 -12.17 -16.02
CA ILE A 537 -8.09 -12.95 -16.36
C ILE A 537 -9.32 -12.24 -15.78
N PRO A 538 -10.26 -11.73 -16.60
CA PRO A 538 -11.34 -10.82 -16.13
C PRO A 538 -12.29 -11.38 -15.07
N PHE A 539 -12.35 -12.71 -14.91
CA PHE A 539 -13.22 -13.40 -13.96
C PHE A 539 -12.46 -14.01 -12.77
N VAL A 540 -11.18 -13.67 -12.61
CA VAL A 540 -10.35 -14.08 -11.47
C VAL A 540 -9.91 -12.84 -10.71
N ASP A 541 -10.47 -12.65 -9.53
CA ASP A 541 -10.03 -11.65 -8.58
C ASP A 541 -8.79 -12.14 -7.83
N THR A 542 -7.62 -11.69 -8.26
CA THR A 542 -6.35 -11.96 -7.57
C THR A 542 -6.08 -11.04 -6.39
N THR A 543 -6.83 -9.93 -6.26
CA THR A 543 -6.62 -8.94 -5.19
C THR A 543 -6.74 -9.57 -3.80
N ALA A 544 -7.57 -10.61 -3.65
CA ALA A 544 -7.72 -11.38 -2.43
C ALA A 544 -6.41 -11.98 -1.87
N ILE A 545 -5.39 -12.15 -2.70
CA ILE A 545 -4.06 -12.62 -2.28
C ILE A 545 -2.91 -11.70 -2.71
N SER A 546 -3.10 -10.82 -3.70
CA SER A 546 -2.12 -9.83 -4.16
C SER A 546 -2.24 -8.47 -3.46
N THR A 547 -3.27 -8.28 -2.64
CA THR A 547 -3.40 -7.12 -1.75
C THR A 547 -3.64 -7.61 -0.32
N PHE A 548 -3.48 -6.71 0.65
CA PHE A 548 -3.82 -6.98 2.04
C PHE A 548 -4.62 -5.82 2.63
N THR A 549 -5.83 -6.09 3.10
CA THR A 549 -6.62 -5.11 3.85
C THR A 549 -6.28 -5.22 5.34
N ASP A 550 -5.71 -4.17 5.93
CA ASP A 550 -5.46 -4.11 7.36
C ASP A 550 -6.78 -4.10 8.13
N ARG A 551 -6.83 -4.87 9.22
CA ARG A 551 -8.01 -5.07 10.06
C ARG A 551 -7.88 -4.33 11.40
N GLY A 552 -6.99 -3.35 11.45
CA GLY A 552 -6.63 -2.60 12.64
C GLY A 552 -5.56 -3.28 13.49
N THR A 553 -4.72 -4.11 12.85
CA THR A 553 -3.79 -5.03 13.50
C THR A 553 -2.33 -4.82 13.07
N GLY A 554 -2.09 -3.97 12.06
CA GLY A 554 -0.76 -3.50 11.69
C GLY A 554 -0.20 -2.45 12.67
N GLU A 555 0.95 -1.86 12.33
CA GLU A 555 1.68 -0.94 13.20
C GLU A 555 0.88 0.31 13.61
N GLY A 556 -0.07 0.78 12.78
CA GLY A 556 -0.96 1.90 13.12
C GLY A 556 -2.22 1.53 13.91
N GLY A 557 -2.38 0.26 14.29
CA GLY A 557 -3.50 -0.22 15.11
C GLY A 557 -4.87 0.02 14.46
N THR A 558 -5.91 0.25 15.26
CA THR A 558 -7.30 0.42 14.76
C THR A 558 -7.49 1.61 13.82
N GLY A 559 -6.54 2.56 13.78
CA GLY A 559 -6.60 3.74 12.91
C GLY A 559 -6.43 3.40 11.42
N ASP A 560 -5.66 2.37 11.10
CA ASP A 560 -5.43 1.90 9.72
C ASP A 560 -6.41 0.79 9.30
N SER A 561 -7.41 0.48 10.14
CA SER A 561 -8.40 -0.55 9.85
C SER A 561 -9.21 -0.20 8.59
N GLY A 562 -9.18 -1.09 7.60
CA GLY A 562 -9.82 -0.92 6.30
C GLY A 562 -8.87 -0.45 5.20
N ARG A 563 -7.63 -0.07 5.52
CA ARG A 563 -6.63 0.35 4.54
C ARG A 563 -6.17 -0.85 3.70
N VAL A 564 -6.12 -0.69 2.38
CA VAL A 564 -5.69 -1.74 1.44
C VAL A 564 -4.25 -1.47 1.02
N TYR A 565 -3.41 -2.50 1.12
CA TYR A 565 -2.01 -2.46 0.74
C TYR A 565 -1.76 -3.34 -0.48
N ASP A 566 -1.05 -2.82 -1.48
CA ASP A 566 -0.60 -3.61 -2.63
C ASP A 566 0.64 -4.46 -2.28
N LEU A 567 0.58 -5.76 -2.57
CA LEU A 567 1.69 -6.69 -2.36
C LEU A 567 2.44 -7.02 -3.66
N TYR A 568 2.01 -6.42 -4.77
CA TYR A 568 2.61 -6.51 -6.09
C TYR A 568 3.05 -5.13 -6.61
N PRO A 569 3.76 -4.32 -5.79
CA PRO A 569 4.14 -2.98 -6.18
C PRO A 569 4.96 -3.02 -7.46
N ASN A 570 4.60 -2.18 -8.43
CA ASN A 570 5.26 -2.08 -9.74
C ASN A 570 5.29 -3.39 -10.55
N ALA A 571 4.50 -4.42 -10.22
CA ALA A 571 4.51 -5.67 -10.97
C ALA A 571 4.11 -5.47 -12.44
N GLU A 572 3.19 -4.53 -12.71
CA GLU A 572 2.81 -4.14 -14.08
C GLU A 572 4.01 -3.62 -14.89
N ARG A 573 4.96 -2.95 -14.25
CA ARG A 573 6.18 -2.43 -14.88
C ARG A 573 7.09 -3.53 -15.40
N LEU A 574 6.94 -4.78 -14.95
CA LEU A 574 7.63 -5.92 -15.55
C LEU A 574 7.24 -6.17 -17.01
N LEU A 575 6.10 -5.62 -17.47
CA LEU A 575 5.64 -5.71 -18.85
C LEU A 575 6.14 -4.56 -19.75
N ASP A 576 6.68 -3.49 -19.16
CA ASP A 576 7.27 -2.37 -19.91
C ASP A 576 8.47 -2.87 -20.76
N TYR A 577 8.76 -2.20 -21.88
CA TYR A 577 9.91 -2.56 -22.73
C TYR A 577 10.86 -1.36 -22.96
N PRO A 578 12.10 -1.41 -22.43
CA PRO A 578 12.62 -2.42 -21.51
C PRO A 578 11.99 -2.29 -20.11
N PRO A 579 11.85 -3.38 -19.34
CA PRO A 579 11.30 -3.29 -18.00
C PRO A 579 12.29 -2.51 -17.12
N PRO A 580 11.81 -1.53 -16.33
CA PRO A 580 12.69 -0.74 -15.50
C PRO A 580 13.37 -1.62 -14.46
N TRP A 581 14.66 -1.35 -14.22
CA TRP A 581 15.49 -2.21 -13.38
C TRP A 581 14.98 -2.33 -11.94
N TYR A 582 14.34 -1.29 -11.40
CA TYR A 582 13.80 -1.35 -10.04
C TYR A 582 12.70 -2.42 -9.90
N ALA A 583 11.81 -2.57 -10.89
CA ALA A 583 10.75 -3.56 -10.88
C ALA A 583 11.32 -4.98 -11.02
N VAL A 584 12.31 -5.16 -11.90
CA VAL A 584 13.05 -6.42 -12.05
C VAL A 584 13.76 -6.80 -10.75
N ARG A 585 14.42 -5.84 -10.10
CA ARG A 585 15.07 -6.04 -8.80
C ARG A 585 14.07 -6.45 -7.73
N GLN A 586 12.94 -5.74 -7.60
CA GLN A 586 11.88 -6.05 -6.64
C GLN A 586 11.37 -7.49 -6.81
N PHE A 587 11.12 -7.89 -8.05
CA PHE A 587 10.72 -9.26 -8.37
C PHE A 587 11.80 -10.29 -7.97
N LEU A 588 13.06 -10.07 -8.37
CA LEU A 588 14.16 -11.00 -8.08
C LEU A 588 14.50 -11.09 -6.58
N LEU A 589 14.32 -10.00 -5.82
CA LEU A 589 14.55 -9.95 -4.38
C LEU A 589 13.35 -10.40 -3.55
N LEU A 590 12.26 -10.86 -4.19
CA LEU A 590 11.02 -11.29 -3.52
C LEU A 590 10.43 -10.16 -2.64
N GLU A 591 10.47 -8.92 -3.14
CA GLU A 591 9.81 -7.76 -2.53
C GLU A 591 8.30 -7.73 -2.85
N MET A 592 7.85 -8.64 -3.73
CA MET A 592 6.46 -8.82 -4.12
C MET A 592 6.06 -10.30 -4.04
N GLY A 593 4.80 -10.56 -3.74
CA GLY A 593 4.28 -11.92 -3.66
C GLY A 593 2.96 -12.04 -2.90
N PRO A 594 2.27 -13.18 -3.04
CA PRO A 594 0.96 -13.35 -2.43
C PRO A 594 1.10 -13.60 -0.93
N TRP A 595 0.32 -12.91 -0.09
CA TRP A 595 0.49 -12.93 1.37
C TRP A 595 0.54 -14.34 2.01
N PRO A 596 -0.22 -15.37 1.55
CA PRO A 596 -0.13 -16.72 2.13
C PRO A 596 1.22 -17.40 1.92
N PHE A 597 2.05 -16.84 1.05
CA PHE A 597 3.29 -17.44 0.57
C PHE A 597 4.55 -16.70 1.07
N ASN A 598 4.39 -15.60 1.81
CA ASN A 598 5.49 -14.71 2.23
C ASN A 598 6.66 -15.46 2.89
N ILE A 599 6.40 -16.45 3.77
CA ILE A 599 7.45 -17.21 4.47
C ILE A 599 8.43 -17.95 3.54
N MET A 600 8.10 -18.13 2.25
CA MET A 600 8.99 -18.81 1.30
C MET A 600 10.34 -18.11 1.16
N GLY A 601 10.37 -16.78 1.19
CA GLY A 601 11.62 -16.01 1.08
C GLY A 601 12.60 -16.34 2.22
N LEU A 602 12.09 -16.45 3.45
CA LEU A 602 12.88 -16.89 4.61
C LEU A 602 13.52 -18.28 4.35
N PHE A 603 12.73 -19.24 3.85
CA PHE A 603 13.24 -20.59 3.57
C PHE A 603 14.29 -20.62 2.46
N VAL A 604 14.20 -19.75 1.46
CA VAL A 604 15.22 -19.63 0.41
C VAL A 604 16.56 -19.22 1.04
N VAL A 605 16.56 -18.18 1.87
CA VAL A 605 17.78 -17.67 2.52
C VAL A 605 18.36 -18.69 3.48
N LEU A 606 17.54 -19.29 4.36
CA LEU A 606 17.98 -20.31 5.30
C LEU A 606 18.52 -21.57 4.61
N SER A 607 17.89 -21.99 3.50
CA SER A 607 18.34 -23.16 2.73
C SER A 607 19.63 -22.89 1.95
N LEU A 608 19.89 -21.63 1.58
CA LEU A 608 21.16 -21.22 0.98
C LEU A 608 22.31 -21.27 2.01
N ALA A 609 22.05 -20.83 3.24
CA ALA A 609 23.04 -20.85 4.34
C ALA A 609 23.29 -22.25 4.91
N TYR A 610 22.29 -23.14 4.83
CA TYR A 610 22.29 -24.48 5.43
C TYR A 610 23.58 -25.31 5.20
N PRO A 611 24.16 -25.44 3.99
CA PRO A 611 25.35 -26.25 3.78
C PRO A 611 26.57 -25.74 4.57
N ALA A 612 26.74 -24.42 4.65
CA ALA A 612 27.82 -23.79 5.41
C ALA A 612 27.63 -24.00 6.92
N LEU A 613 26.40 -23.86 7.42
CA LEU A 613 26.07 -24.12 8.82
C LEU A 613 26.34 -25.59 9.18
N MET A 614 25.95 -26.53 8.32
CA MET A 614 26.21 -27.95 8.56
C MET A 614 27.69 -28.31 8.46
N TRP A 615 28.46 -27.61 7.63
CA TRP A 615 29.91 -27.77 7.55
C TRP A 615 30.60 -27.43 8.89
N LEU A 616 30.11 -26.40 9.59
CA LEU A 616 30.56 -26.05 10.95
C LEU A 616 30.09 -27.08 12.00
N ILE A 617 28.81 -27.42 12.00
CA ILE A 617 28.21 -28.37 12.97
C ILE A 617 28.92 -29.73 12.90
N LYS A 618 29.23 -30.22 11.69
CA LYS A 618 29.94 -31.49 11.49
C LYS A 618 31.32 -31.50 12.17
N ARG A 619 32.01 -30.35 12.19
CA ARG A 619 33.33 -30.17 12.82
C ARG A 619 33.27 -29.99 14.32
N GLY A 620 32.09 -30.12 14.94
CA GLY A 620 31.89 -29.89 16.36
C GLY A 620 31.78 -28.42 16.75
N MET A 621 31.73 -27.51 15.77
CA MET A 621 31.60 -26.06 15.98
C MET A 621 30.14 -25.61 16.11
N TRP A 622 29.27 -26.48 16.65
CA TRP A 622 27.85 -26.17 16.85
C TRP A 622 27.64 -24.99 17.79
N TRP A 623 28.52 -24.84 18.80
CA TRP A 623 28.47 -23.73 19.75
C TRP A 623 28.72 -22.39 19.06
N LEU A 624 29.60 -22.35 18.05
CA LEU A 624 29.86 -21.14 17.26
C LEU A 624 28.65 -20.78 16.42
N VAL A 625 28.00 -21.78 15.80
CA VAL A 625 26.76 -21.57 15.04
C VAL A 625 25.67 -20.97 15.93
N LEU A 626 25.46 -21.51 17.12
CA LEU A 626 24.46 -20.99 18.05
C LEU A 626 24.86 -19.62 18.61
N ALA A 627 26.13 -19.39 18.95
CA ALA A 627 26.60 -18.10 19.45
C ALA A 627 26.44 -16.99 18.40
N LEU A 628 26.79 -17.25 17.14
CA LEU A 628 26.55 -16.32 16.03
C LEU A 628 25.06 -16.10 15.79
N SER A 629 24.27 -17.17 15.83
CA SER A 629 22.81 -17.11 15.69
C SER A 629 22.17 -16.23 16.78
N TRP A 630 22.53 -16.41 18.04
CA TRP A 630 22.06 -15.56 19.14
C TRP A 630 22.64 -14.15 19.07
N GLY A 631 23.85 -13.96 18.53
CA GLY A 631 24.41 -12.64 18.26
C GLY A 631 23.55 -11.87 17.24
N VAL A 632 23.15 -12.52 16.15
CA VAL A 632 22.24 -11.96 15.14
C VAL A 632 20.85 -11.67 15.74
N TYR A 633 20.34 -12.56 16.60
CA TYR A 633 19.11 -12.32 17.34
C TYR A 633 19.22 -11.06 18.23
N ALA A 634 20.32 -10.92 18.98
CA ALA A 634 20.56 -9.77 19.85
C ALA A 634 20.73 -8.46 19.06
N THR A 635 21.35 -8.50 17.87
CA THR A 635 21.49 -7.29 17.03
C THR A 635 20.16 -6.70 16.60
N HIS A 636 19.10 -7.49 16.47
CA HIS A 636 17.76 -6.96 16.17
C HIS A 636 17.26 -6.02 17.27
N TYR A 637 17.48 -6.37 18.55
CA TYR A 637 17.06 -5.54 19.69
C TYR A 637 18.03 -4.39 19.99
N LEU A 638 19.32 -4.55 19.68
CA LEU A 638 20.34 -3.53 19.94
C LEU A 638 20.43 -2.47 18.82
N ALA A 639 20.13 -2.85 17.58
CA ALA A 639 20.17 -1.98 16.41
C ALA A 639 19.05 -2.40 15.43
N PRO A 640 17.79 -2.02 15.71
CA PRO A 640 16.67 -2.29 14.82
C PRO A 640 16.96 -1.79 13.40
N GLY A 641 16.65 -2.60 12.39
CA GLY A 641 16.90 -2.28 10.98
C GLY A 641 18.29 -2.63 10.44
N ALA A 642 19.31 -2.85 11.29
CA ALA A 642 20.69 -3.09 10.83
C ALA A 642 20.86 -4.35 9.95
N LEU A 643 19.96 -5.33 10.08
CA LEU A 643 19.96 -6.59 9.33
C LEU A 643 18.66 -6.82 8.54
N SER A 644 17.87 -5.77 8.31
CA SER A 644 16.63 -5.89 7.56
C SER A 644 16.91 -6.13 6.08
N LEU A 645 16.12 -7.03 5.49
CA LEU A 645 16.13 -7.31 4.06
C LEU A 645 14.94 -6.63 3.38
N PRO A 646 15.09 -6.17 2.13
CA PRO A 646 13.98 -5.54 1.42
C PRO A 646 12.88 -6.54 1.01
N SER A 647 13.15 -7.84 1.12
CA SER A 647 12.21 -8.92 0.79
C SER A 647 10.96 -8.88 1.67
N GLN A 648 9.80 -9.12 1.06
CA GLN A 648 8.48 -9.05 1.69
C GLN A 648 8.36 -9.90 2.97
N PHE A 649 9.07 -11.03 3.04
CA PHE A 649 9.02 -11.91 4.19
C PHE A 649 9.63 -11.31 5.46
N ASP A 650 10.56 -10.37 5.35
CA ASP A 650 11.39 -9.92 6.46
C ASP A 650 10.59 -9.05 7.45
N ALA A 651 9.57 -8.32 6.97
CA ALA A 651 8.66 -7.57 7.82
C ALA A 651 7.83 -8.48 8.75
N VAL A 652 7.45 -9.68 8.28
CA VAL A 652 6.58 -10.61 9.04
C VAL A 652 7.38 -11.69 9.76
N PHE A 653 8.49 -12.10 9.16
CA PHE A 653 9.37 -13.17 9.63
C PHE A 653 10.83 -12.68 9.61
N PRO A 654 11.21 -11.70 10.46
CA PRO A 654 12.54 -11.09 10.41
C PRO A 654 13.64 -12.16 10.42
N LEU A 655 14.49 -12.15 9.40
CA LEU A 655 15.54 -13.16 9.23
C LEU A 655 16.42 -13.22 10.49
N ALA A 656 16.74 -12.06 11.06
CA ALA A 656 17.59 -11.93 12.23
C ALA A 656 17.08 -12.73 13.45
N LEU A 657 15.76 -12.73 13.64
CA LEU A 657 15.09 -13.43 14.74
C LEU A 657 14.84 -14.90 14.38
N TRP A 658 14.19 -15.15 13.24
CA TRP A 658 13.66 -16.46 12.87
C TRP A 658 14.74 -17.50 12.54
N GLN A 659 15.94 -17.06 12.14
CA GLN A 659 17.05 -17.97 11.94
C GLN A 659 17.45 -18.75 13.21
N VAL A 660 17.14 -18.24 14.41
CA VAL A 660 17.43 -18.94 15.68
C VAL A 660 16.69 -20.28 15.77
N LEU A 661 15.46 -20.34 15.29
CA LEU A 661 14.66 -21.57 15.27
C LEU A 661 15.29 -22.59 14.33
N PHE A 662 15.72 -22.13 13.15
CA PHE A 662 16.32 -22.98 12.15
C PHE A 662 17.68 -23.54 12.59
N THR A 663 18.56 -22.71 13.14
CA THR A 663 19.90 -23.12 13.60
C THR A 663 19.82 -24.09 14.78
N HIS A 664 18.95 -23.85 15.76
CA HIS A 664 18.68 -24.82 16.82
C HIS A 664 18.13 -26.12 16.25
N GLY A 665 17.22 -26.03 15.28
CA GLY A 665 16.71 -27.20 14.57
C GLY A 665 17.83 -28.03 13.94
N LEU A 666 18.76 -27.41 13.21
CA LEU A 666 19.91 -28.10 12.61
C LEU A 666 20.76 -28.84 13.65
N VAL A 667 21.09 -28.17 14.75
CA VAL A 667 21.91 -28.74 15.84
C VAL A 667 21.17 -29.89 16.52
N ILE A 668 19.89 -29.71 16.86
CA ILE A 668 19.03 -30.75 17.45
C ILE A 668 18.91 -31.94 16.50
N GLY A 669 18.70 -31.70 15.20
CA GLY A 669 18.62 -32.73 14.19
C GLY A 669 19.90 -33.56 14.06
N TYR A 670 21.06 -32.90 14.05
CA TYR A 670 22.37 -33.55 13.96
C TYR A 670 22.70 -34.38 15.22
N TYR A 671 22.46 -33.81 16.41
CA TYR A 671 22.75 -34.45 17.71
C TYR A 671 21.56 -35.17 18.33
N ARG A 672 20.50 -35.45 17.57
CA ARG A 672 19.23 -36.00 18.05
C ARG A 672 19.41 -37.24 18.92
N ARG A 673 20.28 -38.17 18.50
CA ARG A 673 20.49 -39.44 19.24
C ARG A 673 21.14 -39.20 20.60
N GLN A 674 22.11 -38.30 20.66
CA GLN A 674 22.80 -37.91 21.89
C GLN A 674 21.83 -37.18 22.83
N ILE A 675 21.05 -36.23 22.29
CA ILE A 675 20.03 -35.48 23.03
C ILE A 675 18.99 -36.43 23.61
N ILE A 676 18.38 -37.30 22.80
CA ILE A 676 17.39 -38.28 23.29
C ILE A 676 18.00 -39.19 24.35
N ARG A 677 19.23 -39.68 24.15
CA ARG A 677 19.91 -40.52 25.15
C ARG A 677 20.10 -39.78 26.48
N ALA A 678 20.54 -38.52 26.44
CA ALA A 678 20.70 -37.70 27.64
C ALA A 678 19.35 -37.43 28.33
N LEU A 679 18.33 -37.03 27.57
CA LEU A 679 17.00 -36.71 28.07
C LEU A 679 16.23 -37.93 28.62
N THR A 680 16.56 -39.14 28.17
CA THR A 680 15.92 -40.38 28.65
C THR A 680 16.59 -41.00 29.87
N THR A 681 17.71 -40.44 30.34
CA THR A 681 18.33 -40.80 31.63
C THR A 681 17.44 -40.39 32.82
N VAL A 682 17.72 -40.88 34.03
CA VAL A 682 16.97 -40.47 35.23
C VAL A 682 17.09 -38.95 35.48
N PRO A 683 18.30 -38.35 35.49
CA PRO A 683 18.43 -36.89 35.62
C PRO A 683 17.73 -36.13 34.48
N GLY A 684 17.83 -36.62 33.24
CA GLY A 684 17.17 -36.00 32.08
C GLY A 684 15.64 -36.00 32.20
N LYS A 685 15.05 -37.13 32.62
CA LYS A 685 13.59 -37.22 32.85
C LYS A 685 13.12 -36.32 33.98
N ILE A 686 13.89 -36.23 35.07
CA ILE A 686 13.59 -35.30 36.18
C ILE A 686 13.65 -33.87 35.66
N GLY A 687 14.72 -33.50 34.95
CA GLY A 687 14.87 -32.17 34.38
C GLY A 687 13.74 -31.78 33.43
N ILE A 688 13.34 -32.68 32.52
CA ILE A 688 12.18 -32.44 31.65
C ILE A 688 10.90 -32.31 32.46
N GLY A 689 10.67 -33.18 33.45
CA GLY A 689 9.50 -33.12 34.31
C GLY A 689 9.41 -31.79 35.05
N VAL A 690 10.52 -31.33 35.62
CA VAL A 690 10.63 -30.02 36.28
C VAL A 690 10.37 -28.89 35.30
N PHE A 691 10.94 -28.93 34.09
CA PHE A 691 10.69 -27.92 33.07
C PHE A 691 9.21 -27.88 32.66
N VAL A 692 8.64 -29.01 32.22
CA VAL A 692 7.25 -29.07 31.72
C VAL A 692 6.24 -28.69 32.79
N VAL A 693 6.34 -29.29 33.98
CA VAL A 693 5.40 -29.04 35.08
C VAL A 693 5.65 -27.69 35.74
N GLY A 694 6.92 -27.30 35.91
CA GLY A 694 7.29 -26.02 36.50
C GLY A 694 6.90 -24.84 35.62
N TYR A 695 7.15 -24.92 34.30
CA TYR A 695 6.78 -23.86 33.36
C TYR A 695 5.26 -23.73 33.23
N ALA A 696 4.53 -24.84 33.02
CA ALA A 696 3.06 -24.80 32.97
C ALA A 696 2.47 -24.35 34.32
N GLY A 697 3.01 -24.84 35.43
CA GLY A 697 2.59 -24.45 36.78
C GLY A 697 2.85 -22.98 37.07
N PHE A 698 3.95 -22.42 36.59
CA PHE A 698 4.26 -20.99 36.67
C PHE A 698 3.21 -20.15 35.92
N LEU A 699 2.91 -20.48 34.66
CA LEU A 699 1.89 -19.76 33.89
C LEU A 699 0.50 -19.88 34.53
N VAL A 700 0.12 -21.07 34.98
CA VAL A 700 -1.16 -21.30 35.68
C VAL A 700 -1.22 -20.54 37.01
N TYR A 701 -0.11 -20.42 37.74
CA TYR A 701 -0.04 -19.66 38.98
C TYR A 701 -0.25 -18.17 38.75
N LEU A 702 0.40 -17.60 37.73
CA LEU A 702 0.20 -16.21 37.33
C LEU A 702 -1.24 -15.95 36.85
N TRP A 703 -1.76 -16.84 35.99
CA TRP A 703 -3.14 -16.80 35.52
C TRP A 703 -4.16 -16.86 36.66
N ALA A 704 -3.93 -17.75 37.65
CA ALA A 704 -4.79 -17.88 38.82
C ALA A 704 -4.74 -16.61 39.68
N GLY A 705 -3.56 -15.99 39.84
CA GLY A 705 -3.40 -14.71 40.54
C GLY A 705 -4.29 -13.63 39.96
N GLN A 706 -4.26 -13.47 38.63
CA GLN A 706 -5.11 -12.50 37.93
C GLN A 706 -6.60 -12.88 37.97
N THR A 707 -6.93 -14.16 37.73
CA THR A 707 -8.33 -14.62 37.64
C THR A 707 -9.05 -14.58 38.98
N TYR A 708 -8.37 -14.89 40.07
CA TYR A 708 -8.94 -14.96 41.43
C TYR A 708 -8.56 -13.77 42.32
N GLY A 709 -7.80 -12.79 41.80
CA GLY A 709 -7.51 -11.53 42.48
C GLY A 709 -6.51 -11.62 43.63
N PHE A 710 -5.53 -12.54 43.56
CA PHE A 710 -4.44 -12.63 44.55
C PHE A 710 -3.08 -12.32 43.91
N THR A 711 -2.14 -11.79 44.71
CA THR A 711 -0.77 -11.52 44.24
C THR A 711 0.04 -12.82 44.17
N PRO A 712 0.54 -13.23 42.99
CA PRO A 712 1.32 -14.45 42.84
C PRO A 712 2.77 -14.27 43.33
N VAL A 713 2.97 -14.13 44.64
CA VAL A 713 4.31 -13.95 45.26
C VAL A 713 5.28 -15.04 44.80
N PRO A 714 6.54 -14.72 44.41
CA PRO A 714 7.22 -13.42 44.51
C PRO A 714 7.00 -12.46 43.32
N PHE A 715 6.07 -12.75 42.41
CA PHE A 715 5.85 -11.98 41.19
C PHE A 715 4.82 -10.85 41.38
N PRO A 716 4.91 -9.76 40.59
CA PRO A 716 3.91 -8.69 40.57
C PRO A 716 2.50 -9.18 40.22
N ALA A 717 1.47 -8.51 40.75
CA ALA A 717 0.06 -8.89 40.54
C ALA A 717 -0.41 -8.69 39.09
N ASP A 718 0.18 -7.73 38.40
CA ASP A 718 -0.11 -7.30 37.03
C ASP A 718 0.76 -8.00 35.98
N LEU A 719 1.72 -8.85 36.40
CA LEU A 719 2.67 -9.49 35.49
C LEU A 719 1.96 -10.30 34.39
N TYR A 720 0.89 -11.03 34.72
CA TYR A 720 0.17 -11.83 33.71
C TYR A 720 -0.51 -10.96 32.65
N GLY A 721 -1.01 -9.79 33.05
CA GLY A 721 -1.70 -8.84 32.17
C GLY A 721 -0.76 -8.15 31.16
N SER A 722 0.52 -8.06 31.48
CA SER A 722 1.55 -7.50 30.58
C SER A 722 2.40 -8.58 29.91
N LEU A 723 2.20 -9.85 30.25
CA LEU A 723 3.09 -10.95 29.86
C LEU A 723 3.11 -11.17 28.34
N TYR A 724 1.96 -11.00 27.69
CA TYR A 724 1.87 -11.19 26.24
C TYR A 724 2.70 -10.16 25.48
N GLU A 725 2.50 -8.88 25.79
CA GLU A 725 3.19 -7.77 25.14
C GLU A 725 4.69 -7.75 25.47
N SER A 726 5.06 -8.10 26.71
CA SER A 726 6.46 -8.07 27.16
C SER A 726 7.29 -9.32 26.86
N GLY A 727 6.66 -10.43 26.43
CA GLY A 727 7.37 -11.70 26.36
C GLY A 727 6.80 -12.79 25.46
N TYR A 728 5.61 -12.63 24.87
CA TYR A 728 5.01 -13.64 23.99
C TYR A 728 4.55 -13.08 22.63
N GLN A 729 4.99 -11.87 22.24
CA GLN A 729 4.70 -11.37 20.90
C GLN A 729 5.28 -12.31 19.83
N ARG A 730 4.40 -12.72 18.92
CA ARG A 730 4.65 -13.74 17.89
C ARG A 730 5.75 -13.36 16.90
N ILE A 731 5.69 -12.13 16.36
CA ILE A 731 6.50 -11.71 15.21
C ILE A 731 7.97 -11.64 15.61
N PHE A 732 8.20 -11.04 16.78
CA PHE A 732 9.53 -10.78 17.33
C PHE A 732 10.16 -11.99 18.01
N LEU A 733 9.45 -13.14 18.02
CA LEU A 733 9.88 -14.37 18.68
C LEU A 733 10.39 -14.13 20.10
N GLU A 734 9.59 -13.42 20.88
CA GLU A 734 9.95 -13.07 22.24
C GLU A 734 10.28 -14.30 23.10
N TRP A 735 11.01 -14.08 24.18
CA TRP A 735 11.62 -15.15 24.97
C TRP A 735 10.62 -16.24 25.43
N GLY A 736 9.35 -15.89 25.69
CA GLY A 736 8.30 -16.83 26.06
C GLY A 736 7.96 -17.80 24.93
N ARG A 737 7.92 -17.31 23.69
CA ARG A 737 7.71 -18.13 22.48
C ARG A 737 8.81 -19.15 22.28
N LEU A 738 10.05 -18.77 22.59
CA LEU A 738 11.20 -19.66 22.52
C LEU A 738 11.16 -20.78 23.58
N LEU A 739 10.45 -20.60 24.69
CA LEU A 739 10.21 -21.62 25.72
C LEU A 739 9.01 -22.53 25.38
N ASP A 740 7.99 -21.98 24.73
CA ASP A 740 6.82 -22.71 24.27
C ASP A 740 7.15 -23.80 23.22
N LEU A 741 8.11 -23.53 22.34
CA LEU A 741 8.55 -24.48 21.32
C LEU A 741 9.12 -25.80 21.88
N PRO A 742 10.12 -25.78 22.79
CA PRO A 742 10.59 -27.01 23.41
C PRO A 742 9.50 -27.67 24.26
N LEU A 743 8.59 -26.92 24.91
CA LEU A 743 7.44 -27.50 25.61
C LEU A 743 6.59 -28.35 24.65
N VAL A 744 6.15 -27.79 23.52
CA VAL A 744 5.34 -28.49 22.52
C VAL A 744 6.08 -29.68 21.94
N ILE A 745 7.34 -29.51 21.54
CA ILE A 745 8.11 -30.60 20.93
C ILE A 745 8.27 -31.75 21.91
N VAL A 746 8.66 -31.47 23.15
CA VAL A 746 8.89 -32.50 24.17
C VAL A 746 7.58 -33.21 24.52
N CYS A 747 6.49 -32.47 24.75
CA CYS A 747 5.19 -33.06 25.08
C CYS A 747 4.62 -33.87 23.91
N SER A 748 4.65 -33.32 22.70
CA SER A 748 4.19 -34.00 21.48
C SER A 748 5.00 -35.26 21.22
N TYR A 749 6.32 -35.19 21.36
CA TYR A 749 7.19 -36.35 21.16
C TYR A 749 6.97 -37.42 22.23
N ALA A 750 6.78 -37.05 23.51
CA ALA A 750 6.49 -37.99 24.59
C ALA A 750 5.15 -38.73 24.35
N VAL A 751 4.10 -37.98 24.02
CA VAL A 751 2.77 -38.54 23.70
C VAL A 751 2.84 -39.44 22.47
N LEU A 752 3.42 -38.97 21.36
CA LEU A 752 3.55 -39.76 20.13
C LEU A 752 4.42 -41.01 20.31
N THR A 753 5.40 -40.98 21.21
CA THR A 753 6.24 -42.14 21.50
C THR A 753 5.48 -43.23 22.25
N VAL A 754 4.57 -42.86 23.14
CA VAL A 754 3.83 -43.79 24.00
C VAL A 754 2.51 -44.25 23.37
N ALA A 755 1.77 -43.33 22.75
CA ALA A 755 0.45 -43.55 22.17
C ALA A 755 0.50 -43.67 20.63
N TRP A 756 1.61 -44.16 20.07
CA TRP A 756 1.81 -44.20 18.62
C TRP A 756 0.72 -44.98 17.87
N LYS A 757 0.48 -46.24 18.23
CA LYS A 757 -0.45 -47.11 17.47
C LYS A 757 -1.88 -46.56 17.36
N PRO A 758 -2.52 -46.06 18.43
CA PRO A 758 -3.85 -45.46 18.30
C PRO A 758 -3.83 -44.15 17.48
N LEU A 759 -2.83 -43.29 17.68
CA LEU A 759 -2.71 -42.03 16.94
C LEU A 759 -2.43 -42.25 15.44
N PHE A 760 -1.54 -43.20 15.12
CA PHE A 760 -1.24 -43.61 13.75
C PHE A 760 -2.49 -44.14 13.03
N ARG A 761 -3.31 -44.97 13.70
CA ARG A 761 -4.55 -45.50 13.10
C ARG A 761 -5.61 -44.42 12.87
N SER A 762 -5.76 -43.49 13.80
CA SER A 762 -6.81 -42.47 13.72
C SER A 762 -6.46 -41.33 12.76
N MET A 763 -5.23 -40.82 12.81
CA MET A 763 -4.85 -39.58 12.13
C MET A 763 -3.70 -39.74 11.14
N GLY A 764 -2.98 -40.87 11.18
CA GLY A 764 -1.80 -41.13 10.34
C GLY A 764 -2.11 -41.17 8.84
N TRP A 765 -3.32 -41.56 8.44
CA TRP A 765 -3.73 -41.61 7.03
C TRP A 765 -3.84 -40.23 6.37
N LEU A 766 -3.99 -39.17 7.18
CA LEU A 766 -4.11 -37.78 6.76
C LEU A 766 -2.79 -37.04 6.98
N TRP A 767 -2.30 -36.98 8.22
CA TRP A 767 -1.17 -36.13 8.57
C TRP A 767 0.16 -36.63 8.03
N ILE A 768 0.44 -37.94 8.04
CA ILE A 768 1.76 -38.43 7.59
C ILE A 768 1.99 -38.14 6.10
N PRO A 769 1.06 -38.46 5.16
CA PRO A 769 1.25 -38.11 3.76
C PRO A 769 1.45 -36.61 3.51
N LEU A 770 0.64 -35.77 4.18
CA LEU A 770 0.74 -34.31 4.05
C LEU A 770 2.06 -33.78 4.63
N GLY A 771 2.52 -34.30 5.77
CA GLY A 771 3.78 -33.90 6.37
C GLY A 771 5.01 -34.30 5.55
N GLN A 772 4.95 -35.47 4.90
CA GLN A 772 6.00 -35.95 3.99
C GLN A 772 6.15 -35.12 2.72
N ALA A 773 5.10 -34.40 2.32
CA ALA A 773 5.04 -33.51 1.17
C ALA A 773 4.66 -32.08 1.59
N SER A 774 5.05 -31.65 2.79
CA SER A 774 4.54 -30.40 3.37
C SER A 774 4.92 -29.15 2.58
N LEU A 775 6.08 -29.12 1.91
CA LEU A 775 6.43 -28.00 1.03
C LEU A 775 5.52 -27.95 -0.20
N TYR A 776 5.18 -29.11 -0.76
CA TYR A 776 4.23 -29.21 -1.86
C TYR A 776 2.84 -28.69 -1.45
N VAL A 777 2.35 -29.14 -0.29
CA VAL A 777 1.06 -28.70 0.26
C VAL A 777 1.08 -27.19 0.47
N PHE A 778 2.17 -26.66 1.03
CA PHE A 778 2.36 -25.22 1.21
C PHE A 778 2.37 -24.43 -0.11
N ILE A 779 2.84 -24.98 -1.22
CA ILE A 779 2.80 -24.26 -2.49
C ILE A 779 1.40 -24.32 -3.11
N VAL A 780 0.78 -25.50 -3.10
CA VAL A 780 -0.52 -25.70 -3.77
C VAL A 780 -1.66 -25.00 -3.04
N HIS A 781 -1.60 -24.86 -1.71
CA HIS A 781 -2.70 -24.23 -0.97
C HIS A 781 -2.93 -22.77 -1.36
N VAL A 782 -1.91 -22.04 -1.83
CA VAL A 782 -2.05 -20.65 -2.30
C VAL A 782 -3.11 -20.55 -3.40
N PHE A 783 -3.12 -21.51 -4.34
CA PHE A 783 -4.11 -21.57 -5.41
C PHE A 783 -5.50 -21.95 -4.90
N PHE A 784 -5.60 -22.71 -3.81
CA PHE A 784 -6.88 -22.99 -3.16
C PHE A 784 -7.42 -21.78 -2.39
N VAL A 785 -6.55 -20.97 -1.78
CA VAL A 785 -6.95 -19.69 -1.17
C VAL A 785 -7.55 -18.78 -2.24
N LEU A 786 -6.86 -18.63 -3.38
CA LEU A 786 -7.38 -17.88 -4.53
C LEU A 786 -8.71 -18.45 -5.05
N ALA A 787 -8.80 -19.77 -5.23
CA ALA A 787 -10.00 -20.42 -5.73
C ALA A 787 -11.20 -20.24 -4.79
N VAL A 788 -10.99 -20.30 -3.47
CA VAL A 788 -12.06 -20.07 -2.49
C VAL A 788 -12.48 -18.61 -2.45
N ALA A 789 -11.52 -17.67 -2.55
CA ALA A 789 -11.82 -16.25 -2.60
C ALA A 789 -12.72 -15.86 -3.77
N ASN A 790 -12.63 -16.61 -4.87
CA ASN A 790 -13.39 -16.40 -6.10
C ASN A 790 -14.72 -17.19 -6.18
N ILE A 791 -15.19 -17.82 -5.08
CA ILE A 791 -16.49 -18.50 -5.07
C ILE A 791 -17.62 -17.46 -4.98
N PRO A 792 -18.49 -17.32 -6.00
CA PRO A 792 -19.57 -16.34 -5.96
C PRO A 792 -20.57 -16.63 -4.85
N GLY A 793 -20.95 -15.61 -4.07
CA GLY A 793 -21.96 -15.74 -3.02
C GLY A 793 -21.53 -16.53 -1.78
N LEU A 794 -20.22 -16.76 -1.60
CA LEU A 794 -19.68 -17.39 -0.39
C LEU A 794 -19.89 -16.51 0.84
N ASP A 795 -20.66 -17.00 1.81
CA ASP A 795 -20.75 -16.39 3.14
C ASP A 795 -19.61 -16.90 4.02
N ARG A 796 -18.55 -16.09 4.17
CA ARG A 796 -17.37 -16.41 4.99
C ARG A 796 -17.70 -16.52 6.50
N GLY A 797 -18.82 -15.97 6.96
CA GLY A 797 -19.32 -16.10 8.33
C GLY A 797 -20.04 -17.42 8.58
N SER A 798 -20.48 -18.11 7.52
CA SER A 798 -21.28 -19.32 7.64
C SER A 798 -20.48 -20.53 8.12
N LEU A 799 -20.82 -21.00 9.33
CA LEU A 799 -20.16 -22.15 9.95
C LEU A 799 -20.21 -23.43 9.08
N TRP A 800 -21.33 -23.69 8.42
CA TRP A 800 -21.47 -24.91 7.61
C TRP A 800 -20.71 -24.80 6.29
N GLN A 801 -20.75 -23.63 5.62
CA GLN A 801 -20.01 -23.40 4.37
C GLN A 801 -18.51 -23.49 4.62
N GLY A 802 -18.00 -22.83 5.67
CA GLY A 802 -16.59 -22.90 6.02
C GLY A 802 -16.13 -24.30 6.42
N THR A 803 -16.97 -25.07 7.13
CA THR A 803 -16.68 -26.49 7.45
C THR A 803 -16.59 -27.35 6.19
N LEU A 804 -17.53 -27.16 5.26
CA LEU A 804 -17.54 -27.87 3.98
C LEU A 804 -16.29 -27.51 3.15
N ILE A 805 -15.97 -26.22 3.01
CA ILE A 805 -14.83 -25.73 2.24
C ILE A 805 -13.52 -26.29 2.81
N HIS A 806 -13.27 -26.18 4.11
CA HIS A 806 -12.07 -26.75 4.72
C HIS A 806 -11.96 -28.26 4.49
N SER A 807 -13.06 -28.99 4.65
CA SER A 807 -13.07 -30.45 4.44
C SER A 807 -12.77 -30.81 2.99
N VAL A 808 -13.35 -30.08 2.02
CA VAL A 808 -13.13 -30.28 0.59
C VAL A 808 -11.69 -29.95 0.21
N VAL A 809 -11.17 -28.79 0.62
CA VAL A 809 -9.80 -28.37 0.28
C VAL A 809 -8.76 -29.33 0.88
N ILE A 810 -8.90 -29.71 2.15
CA ILE A 810 -8.02 -30.71 2.78
C ILE A 810 -8.10 -32.05 2.04
N GLY A 811 -9.31 -32.49 1.67
CA GLY A 811 -9.53 -33.71 0.91
C GLY A 811 -8.88 -33.70 -0.47
N LEU A 812 -9.00 -32.58 -1.20
CA LEU A 812 -8.41 -32.38 -2.52
C LEU A 812 -6.89 -32.36 -2.45
N ILE A 813 -6.31 -31.62 -1.50
CA ILE A 813 -4.86 -31.60 -1.27
C ILE A 813 -4.36 -33.02 -0.94
N LEU A 814 -5.04 -33.76 -0.06
CA LEU A 814 -4.68 -35.14 0.26
C LEU A 814 -4.74 -36.04 -0.99
N PHE A 815 -5.78 -35.87 -1.82
CA PHE A 815 -5.91 -36.59 -3.08
C PHE A 815 -4.74 -36.29 -4.02
N MET A 816 -4.38 -35.02 -4.20
CA MET A 816 -3.25 -34.57 -5.04
C MET A 816 -1.93 -35.16 -4.54
N VAL A 817 -1.70 -35.18 -3.22
CA VAL A 817 -0.52 -35.80 -2.61
C VAL A 817 -0.47 -37.31 -2.85
N ARG A 818 -1.61 -38.01 -2.70
CA ARG A 818 -1.69 -39.46 -2.96
C ARG A 818 -1.49 -39.80 -4.43
N LYS A 819 -1.97 -38.95 -5.34
CA LYS A 819 -1.80 -39.09 -6.79
C LYS A 819 -0.48 -38.53 -7.31
N ARG A 820 0.36 -37.93 -6.45
CA ARG A 820 1.64 -37.31 -6.81
C ARG A 820 1.51 -36.26 -7.91
N PHE A 821 0.41 -35.52 -7.90
CA PHE A 821 0.10 -34.51 -8.91
C PHE A 821 1.20 -33.43 -8.93
N LEU A 822 1.81 -33.18 -10.08
CA LEU A 822 2.90 -32.19 -10.27
C LEU A 822 4.15 -32.37 -9.37
N PHE A 823 4.41 -33.56 -8.82
CA PHE A 823 5.60 -33.81 -7.99
C PHE A 823 6.93 -33.72 -8.76
N SER A 824 6.91 -33.72 -10.08
CA SER A 824 8.08 -33.45 -10.93
C SER A 824 8.49 -31.97 -10.89
N VAL A 825 7.50 -31.08 -10.89
CA VAL A 825 7.68 -29.62 -10.96
C VAL A 825 7.83 -29.03 -9.56
N ILE A 826 6.90 -29.34 -8.66
CA ILE A 826 6.83 -28.73 -7.32
C ILE A 826 7.68 -29.54 -6.32
N PRO A 827 8.53 -28.88 -5.49
CA PRO A 827 9.34 -29.56 -4.48
C PRO A 827 8.48 -30.11 -3.32
N ARG A 828 9.01 -31.13 -2.61
CA ARG A 828 8.31 -31.88 -1.55
C ARG A 828 8.89 -31.61 -0.17
#